data_AF-A0A2D7F1M6-F1
#
_entry.id   AF-A0A2D7F1M6-F1
#
_cell.length_a   1.000
_cell.length_b   1.000
_cell.length_c   1.000
_cell.angle_alpha   90.00
_cell.angle_beta   90.00
_cell.angle_gamma   90.00
#
_symmetry.space_group_name_H-M   'P 1'
#
loop_
_entity.id
_entity.type
_entity.pdbx_description
1 polymer ?
#
loop_
_entity_poly.entity_id
_entity_poly.type
_entity_poly.pdbx_seq_one_letter_code
_entity_poly.pdbx_strand_id
1 'polypeptide(L)'
;MPYSPHFRATHMIPFAALLLLLIVAACGGSGSSNPQSGPSIQNPPEPLAPTVDLEFTLQPTSTSGLDRTWGYLVPTDSDAEFGASGIAAADYDDDGDIDLYVVGGNVAANALFQNQGDGTFVNVASDVGLDLVHKGSGSVFADIDSDNDLDLFIGAVEGDDFFVMENRNGIYVDVTVSSGIALTVPNTISASFGDYDSDSDLDLTLGHWGSPQNADTETLWSNNRDGTFENVSMPSQVAATLIEEVDPDQVRSRTPRSRTDHSFTPTFSDIDDDGDQDLLMVSDFRTSQVYLNQGDGRLVLATDRDVIKDQGGRGSALGDYDNDGDMDWFVSSIHQIGESDDEVMNYGNRLYSNKGDGTFTDITDTAAVADGGWGWGACFADFDNDGWLDIAQVNGWNRLDEVEANDYTVDRIRLFHNQGDGTFSEIAQNAGLDHMGQGRGIACFDANRDGLQDIVIATSDDNQLVYYRNTTENDNHYLSVRLETNGRNTDAVGARITATTTTGTQLREIRIGNNYTSQNPAEAHFGLGEETEVEIGVRWPDGRRLTVTGTDVDQQQTYTQTVILPSLLVNQGTGTGAYDEGDQIAVKAKTPDGNYHFSHWSSAGSGSFEDARSSETTFTMPAETVHIVANFVPGVAIEQEVSLARRWNEVILQAIRNDFARPTVHARNLFHASAAMYDAWAAYDDTAESWLLGRTRAGAACAFDALPPNDDITEARKETLSYAAYRIIRHRFSLSPGRTQIRRDADALMGAFGLDVDNDSLDYTTGSVAALGNYIADCYIRFGLKDGANEENHYANLAYQPVNPTLAPEEPGNPDIVDLNRWQPLHLAVSIDQAGNPISSQSEFLSPEWGIVVPFSLKPDDLTIYERDDFEYWVYHDPGPPPTIDGTLSDNYKWSHSLVAIWSSHLDSSDGVIIDISPASVGNIPSYPTNFEDYPDFYDTLEGGDPGVGYEFNPVTGLSYDAQIVPRGDYARVLAEFWADGPDSETPPGHWFVITNEVNDHPLLERRFEGIGNELPQLEWDVKVYFTLGGAMHDAAIASWGIKGWYDYVRPISSLRAMADLGQSSDSNLPSYHINGIPLQPGNIELLEEGDPLAGDNGEHVGKIKFLAWKGTEFINDPESEVVGVDWILAENWWPYQRPTFVTPPFAGYVSGHSTYSRAAAEVLTQITGDEYFPGGISSFNVEQDEFLVFEDGPSVDMTLAWAKYYDASDQCSLSRIWGGIHPPTDDISGRLIGQKIGPGAFAEARAYFNGDTD
;
A
#
# COMPACT_ATOMS: atom_id res chain seq x y z
N MET A 1 4.28 3.31 40.74
CA MET A 1 4.86 4.02 41.92
C MET A 1 4.88 5.51 41.64
N PRO A 2 4.49 6.43 42.55
CA PRO A 2 4.48 7.87 42.26
C PRO A 2 5.47 8.67 43.13
N TYR A 3 6.26 9.58 42.53
CA TYR A 3 6.95 10.66 43.26
C TYR A 3 7.02 11.98 42.47
N SER A 4 6.22 12.91 43.00
CA SER A 4 6.16 14.37 43.00
C SER A 4 7.41 15.28 42.79
N PRO A 5 7.21 16.62 42.67
CA PRO A 5 7.96 17.60 41.87
C PRO A 5 8.75 18.66 42.68
N HIS A 6 9.44 19.59 41.99
CA HIS A 6 9.53 21.05 42.23
C HIS A 6 10.87 21.67 41.77
N PHE A 7 10.83 22.83 41.09
CA PHE A 7 11.54 24.04 41.55
C PHE A 7 10.88 25.35 41.05
N ARG A 8 10.78 26.31 41.96
CA ARG A 8 10.35 27.72 41.81
C ARG A 8 11.55 28.63 42.07
N ALA A 9 11.57 29.83 41.48
CA ALA A 9 11.88 31.12 42.15
C ALA A 9 11.58 32.29 41.18
N THR A 10 10.50 33.08 41.32
CA THR A 10 10.29 34.30 42.15
C THR A 10 11.18 35.51 41.86
N HIS A 11 10.57 36.69 41.55
CA HIS A 11 10.54 37.90 42.42
C HIS A 11 9.69 39.09 41.86
N MET A 12 8.61 39.45 42.59
CA MET A 12 8.14 40.80 43.05
C MET A 12 7.87 41.96 42.03
N ILE A 13 6.62 42.46 41.76
CA ILE A 13 5.65 43.33 42.53
C ILE A 13 6.23 44.73 42.91
N PRO A 14 5.56 45.94 42.85
CA PRO A 14 4.10 46.26 42.96
C PRO A 14 3.43 47.49 42.22
N PHE A 15 2.08 47.46 42.17
CA PHE A 15 1.01 48.49 42.40
C PHE A 15 0.82 49.81 41.60
N ALA A 16 -0.40 50.04 41.07
CA ALA A 16 -1.49 50.93 41.61
C ALA A 16 -2.59 51.20 40.52
N ALA A 17 -3.88 50.78 40.67
CA ALA A 17 -5.06 51.52 41.20
C ALA A 17 -5.48 52.77 40.38
N LEU A 18 -6.74 53.11 40.01
CA LEU A 18 -8.06 52.96 40.63
C LEU A 18 -9.18 53.60 39.72
N LEU A 19 -10.44 53.14 39.88
CA LEU A 19 -11.76 53.84 39.77
C LEU A 19 -12.44 54.08 38.39
N LEU A 20 -13.78 54.21 38.18
CA LEU A 20 -15.08 53.58 38.55
C LEU A 20 -16.21 54.55 38.04
N LEU A 21 -17.41 54.03 37.74
CA LEU A 21 -18.74 54.66 37.51
C LEU A 21 -19.11 55.20 36.10
N LEU A 22 -20.37 55.22 35.62
CA LEU A 22 -21.67 54.49 35.77
C LEU A 22 -22.80 55.43 35.23
N ILE A 23 -23.81 54.87 34.53
CA ILE A 23 -25.24 55.31 34.40
C ILE A 23 -25.50 56.44 33.36
N VAL A 24 -26.46 56.36 32.43
CA VAL A 24 -27.94 56.45 32.62
C VAL A 24 -28.74 55.73 31.50
N ALA A 25 -29.81 55.05 31.94
CA ALA A 25 -30.90 54.46 31.16
C ALA A 25 -32.12 55.39 31.00
N ALA A 26 -32.94 55.17 29.96
CA ALA A 26 -34.42 55.32 29.95
C ALA A 26 -34.93 54.85 28.57
N CYS A 27 -35.68 53.76 28.40
CA CYS A 27 -37.03 53.37 28.85
C CYS A 27 -38.12 53.56 27.75
N GLY A 28 -38.70 52.42 27.33
CA GLY A 28 -40.08 52.25 26.86
C GLY A 28 -40.28 52.36 25.34
N GLY A 29 -40.96 51.45 24.63
CA GLY A 29 -41.72 50.27 25.01
C GLY A 29 -42.67 49.89 23.85
N SER A 30 -42.82 48.57 23.63
CA SER A 30 -43.96 47.84 23.05
C SER A 30 -44.61 48.27 21.72
N GLY A 31 -44.71 47.33 20.78
CA GLY A 31 -45.74 47.35 19.74
C GLY A 31 -45.56 46.30 18.65
N SER A 32 -46.25 45.17 18.78
CA SER A 32 -46.41 44.15 17.74
C SER A 32 -47.31 44.64 16.60
N SER A 33 -46.93 44.41 15.34
CA SER A 33 -47.78 43.84 14.28
C SER A 33 -47.13 43.95 12.89
N ASN A 34 -47.12 42.84 12.16
CA ASN A 34 -47.15 42.80 10.68
C ASN A 34 -48.57 42.33 10.30
N PRO A 35 -49.08 42.40 9.05
CA PRO A 35 -48.48 42.90 7.80
C PRO A 35 -49.41 43.78 6.92
N GLN A 36 -48.86 44.49 5.92
CA GLN A 36 -49.27 44.50 4.50
C GLN A 36 -48.77 45.73 3.70
N SER A 37 -48.01 45.40 2.65
CA SER A 37 -47.81 46.01 1.32
C SER A 37 -48.05 47.51 1.02
N GLY A 38 -46.95 48.15 0.59
CA GLY A 38 -46.86 49.20 -0.43
C GLY A 38 -45.96 50.40 -0.04
N PRO A 39 -45.49 51.25 -0.97
CA PRO A 39 -44.91 51.05 -2.30
C PRO A 39 -43.37 51.25 -2.30
N SER A 40 -42.71 51.04 -3.45
CA SER A 40 -41.26 51.19 -3.72
C SER A 40 -40.53 52.29 -2.92
N ILE A 41 -39.53 51.89 -2.13
CA ILE A 41 -38.54 52.80 -1.56
C ILE A 41 -37.44 53.01 -2.62
N GLN A 42 -37.28 54.26 -3.06
CA GLN A 42 -36.07 54.68 -3.78
C GLN A 42 -34.88 54.56 -2.82
N ASN A 43 -33.85 53.83 -3.24
CA ASN A 43 -32.56 53.83 -2.54
C ASN A 43 -32.09 55.29 -2.34
N PRO A 44 -31.53 55.62 -1.16
CA PRO A 44 -30.89 56.91 -0.98
C PRO A 44 -29.74 57.05 -2.00
N PRO A 45 -29.43 58.28 -2.47
CA PRO A 45 -28.29 58.47 -3.35
C PRO A 45 -27.04 58.00 -2.62
N GLU A 46 -26.26 57.15 -3.29
CA GLU A 46 -24.94 56.72 -2.83
C GLU A 46 -24.13 57.94 -2.38
N PRO A 47 -23.40 57.84 -1.26
CA PRO A 47 -22.38 58.84 -0.97
C PRO A 47 -21.37 58.78 -2.12
N LEU A 48 -21.17 59.91 -2.80
CA LEU A 48 -20.11 60.07 -3.78
C LEU A 48 -18.79 59.65 -3.14
N ALA A 49 -18.24 58.53 -3.63
CA ALA A 49 -16.90 58.11 -3.30
C ALA A 49 -15.90 59.23 -3.65
N PRO A 50 -14.89 59.49 -2.81
CA PRO A 50 -13.76 60.30 -3.24
C PRO A 50 -13.15 59.63 -4.47
N THR A 51 -12.92 60.42 -5.51
CA THR A 51 -12.17 60.01 -6.70
C THR A 51 -10.71 59.87 -6.27
N VAL A 52 -10.26 58.64 -6.11
CA VAL A 52 -8.82 58.30 -6.06
C VAL A 52 -8.38 58.18 -7.52
N ASP A 53 -7.31 58.89 -7.88
CA ASP A 53 -6.66 58.80 -9.19
C ASP A 53 -6.13 57.36 -9.39
N LEU A 54 -6.21 56.85 -10.62
CA LEU A 54 -5.96 55.46 -11.03
C LEU A 54 -4.57 54.94 -10.60
N GLU A 55 -4.50 53.80 -9.90
CA GLU A 55 -3.24 53.11 -9.57
C GLU A 55 -3.15 51.64 -10.08
N PHE A 56 -4.17 51.08 -10.74
CA PHE A 56 -4.11 49.75 -11.39
C PHE A 56 -4.81 49.75 -12.74
N THR A 57 -4.20 49.15 -13.78
CA THR A 57 -4.84 49.00 -15.10
C THR A 57 -4.45 47.70 -15.80
N LEU A 58 -5.36 46.71 -15.75
CA LEU A 58 -5.33 45.46 -16.51
C LEU A 58 -6.26 45.57 -17.72
N GLN A 59 -5.75 45.25 -18.91
CA GLN A 59 -6.52 45.33 -20.16
C GLN A 59 -6.61 43.98 -20.85
N PRO A 60 -7.82 43.52 -21.24
CA PRO A 60 -7.95 42.29 -22.00
C PRO A 60 -7.37 42.47 -23.41
N THR A 61 -6.52 41.55 -23.83
CA THR A 61 -5.88 41.56 -25.14
C THR A 61 -6.63 40.63 -26.09
N SER A 62 -7.16 41.18 -27.17
CA SER A 62 -7.89 40.41 -28.21
C SER A 62 -7.05 40.13 -29.46
N THR A 63 -5.77 40.51 -29.45
CA THR A 63 -4.82 40.35 -30.56
C THR A 63 -3.53 39.65 -30.14
N SER A 64 -3.58 38.85 -29.07
CA SER A 64 -2.43 38.16 -28.49
C SER A 64 -2.05 36.88 -29.23
N GLY A 65 -2.92 36.32 -30.08
CA GLY A 65 -2.66 35.06 -30.78
C GLY A 65 -3.03 33.80 -29.99
N LEU A 66 -3.59 33.95 -28.78
CA LEU A 66 -4.03 32.85 -27.90
C LEU A 66 -5.39 32.23 -28.29
N ASP A 67 -5.80 32.34 -29.55
CA ASP A 67 -7.05 31.79 -30.04
C ASP A 67 -6.91 30.28 -30.30
N ARG A 68 -7.78 29.46 -29.68
CA ARG A 68 -7.91 28.03 -30.03
C ARG A 68 -9.35 27.56 -30.04
N THR A 69 -9.60 26.47 -30.75
CA THR A 69 -10.83 25.69 -30.62
C THR A 69 -10.60 24.63 -29.54
N TRP A 70 -11.59 24.39 -28.68
CA TRP A 70 -11.55 23.34 -27.67
C TRP A 70 -12.99 22.89 -27.33
N GLY A 71 -13.12 21.94 -26.41
CA GLY A 71 -14.41 21.41 -25.94
C GLY A 71 -14.45 19.88 -25.95
N TYR A 72 -15.58 19.29 -25.55
CA TYR A 72 -15.73 17.84 -25.43
C TYR A 72 -16.62 17.26 -26.55
N LEU A 73 -16.16 16.19 -27.21
CA LEU A 73 -16.90 15.51 -28.29
C LEU A 73 -18.21 14.91 -27.80
N VAL A 74 -18.19 14.40 -26.56
CA VAL A 74 -19.35 13.90 -25.82
C VAL A 74 -19.23 14.46 -24.41
N PRO A 75 -19.90 15.58 -24.10
CA PRO A 75 -20.01 16.09 -22.74
C PRO A 75 -20.72 15.03 -21.89
N THR A 76 -20.08 14.62 -20.82
CA THR A 76 -20.66 13.71 -19.81
C THR A 76 -21.44 14.49 -18.75
N ASP A 77 -21.21 15.80 -18.68
CA ASP A 77 -21.61 16.65 -17.57
C ASP A 77 -21.13 16.05 -16.23
N SER A 78 -19.87 15.64 -16.08
CA SER A 78 -19.32 15.24 -14.77
C SER A 78 -18.64 16.41 -14.07
N ASP A 79 -18.61 16.43 -12.73
CA ASP A 79 -17.94 17.51 -12.00
C ASP A 79 -16.43 17.53 -12.28
N ALA A 80 -15.80 16.37 -12.55
CA ALA A 80 -14.42 16.27 -13.00
C ALA A 80 -14.19 16.91 -14.38
N GLU A 81 -15.10 16.70 -15.35
CA GLU A 81 -15.05 17.35 -16.67
C GLU A 81 -15.16 18.88 -16.52
N PHE A 82 -16.02 19.35 -15.61
CA PHE A 82 -16.14 20.77 -15.29
C PHE A 82 -14.93 21.31 -14.55
N GLY A 83 -14.27 20.52 -13.70
CA GLY A 83 -13.07 20.90 -12.95
C GLY A 83 -11.78 20.87 -13.76
N ALA A 84 -11.75 20.15 -14.89
CA ALA A 84 -10.60 20.05 -15.80
C ALA A 84 -10.41 21.31 -16.68
N SER A 85 -9.35 21.32 -17.51
CA SER A 85 -8.73 22.49 -18.18
C SER A 85 -7.54 23.03 -17.36
N GLY A 86 -6.52 23.59 -18.02
CA GLY A 86 -5.30 24.01 -17.33
C GLY A 86 -4.28 24.72 -18.22
N ILE A 87 -3.31 25.38 -17.60
CA ILE A 87 -2.22 26.11 -18.25
C ILE A 87 -0.92 25.88 -17.48
N ALA A 88 0.15 25.46 -18.15
CA ALA A 88 1.50 25.48 -17.63
C ALA A 88 2.31 26.58 -18.31
N ALA A 89 2.86 27.51 -17.52
CA ALA A 89 3.73 28.57 -18.01
C ALA A 89 5.20 28.24 -17.72
N ALA A 90 6.04 28.23 -18.76
CA ALA A 90 7.48 27.96 -18.66
C ALA A 90 8.23 28.46 -19.91
N ASP A 91 9.53 28.68 -19.79
CA ASP A 91 10.46 28.98 -20.90
C ASP A 91 10.98 27.65 -21.47
N TYR A 92 10.20 27.00 -22.35
CA TYR A 92 10.47 25.60 -22.73
C TYR A 92 11.62 25.45 -23.72
N ASP A 93 12.00 26.52 -24.42
CA ASP A 93 13.07 26.54 -25.41
C ASP A 93 14.27 27.42 -25.04
N ASP A 94 14.31 27.90 -23.79
CA ASP A 94 15.38 28.67 -23.18
C ASP A 94 15.73 29.95 -23.95
N ASP A 95 14.71 30.60 -24.52
CA ASP A 95 14.86 31.87 -25.24
C ASP A 95 14.68 33.10 -24.33
N GLY A 96 14.24 32.87 -23.08
CA GLY A 96 14.03 33.87 -22.05
C GLY A 96 12.62 34.47 -22.05
N ASP A 97 11.73 34.07 -22.95
CA ASP A 97 10.32 34.45 -22.94
C ASP A 97 9.46 33.30 -22.38
N ILE A 98 8.43 33.62 -21.58
CA ILE A 98 7.59 32.59 -20.97
C ILE A 98 6.51 32.14 -21.96
N ASP A 99 6.47 30.84 -22.24
CA ASP A 99 5.51 30.16 -23.12
C ASP A 99 4.37 29.51 -22.33
N LEU A 100 3.33 29.05 -23.04
CA LEU A 100 2.13 28.49 -22.43
C LEU A 100 1.72 27.17 -23.06
N TYR A 101 1.74 26.09 -22.30
CA TYR A 101 1.06 24.86 -22.68
C TYR A 101 -0.35 24.82 -22.09
N VAL A 102 -1.34 24.51 -22.92
CA VAL A 102 -2.76 24.59 -22.56
C VAL A 102 -3.48 23.30 -22.89
N VAL A 103 -4.15 22.76 -21.87
CA VAL A 103 -4.90 21.49 -21.95
C VAL A 103 -6.38 21.72 -21.77
N GLY A 104 -7.19 20.80 -22.31
CA GLY A 104 -8.62 20.73 -22.02
C GLY A 104 -9.44 20.34 -23.26
N GLY A 105 -10.41 19.45 -23.05
CA GLY A 105 -11.32 18.98 -24.10
C GLY A 105 -10.67 18.10 -25.17
N ASN A 106 -11.48 17.30 -25.87
CA ASN A 106 -11.03 16.37 -26.91
C ASN A 106 -11.64 16.65 -28.32
N VAL A 107 -12.18 17.86 -28.53
CA VAL A 107 -12.67 18.31 -29.85
C VAL A 107 -11.54 18.72 -30.79
N ALA A 108 -10.43 19.22 -30.25
CA ALA A 108 -9.27 19.69 -30.98
C ALA A 108 -8.00 19.42 -30.17
N ALA A 109 -6.84 19.53 -30.81
CA ALA A 109 -5.56 19.35 -30.15
C ALA A 109 -5.30 20.40 -29.07
N ASN A 110 -4.56 20.00 -28.05
CA ASN A 110 -3.86 20.88 -27.10
C ASN A 110 -2.91 21.82 -27.84
N ALA A 111 -2.49 22.89 -27.15
CA ALA A 111 -1.72 23.96 -27.75
C ALA A 111 -0.52 24.31 -26.88
N LEU A 112 0.64 24.46 -27.51
CA LEU A 112 1.83 25.11 -26.96
C LEU A 112 1.96 26.44 -27.66
N PHE A 113 1.76 27.52 -26.94
CA PHE A 113 1.84 28.89 -27.42
C PHE A 113 3.21 29.46 -27.09
N GLN A 114 4.07 29.53 -28.11
CA GLN A 114 5.38 30.13 -28.00
C GLN A 114 5.25 31.67 -28.02
N ASN A 115 5.76 32.32 -26.98
CA ASN A 115 5.80 33.77 -26.86
C ASN A 115 6.81 34.36 -27.85
N GLN A 116 6.59 35.60 -28.27
CA GLN A 116 7.41 36.30 -29.26
C GLN A 116 8.15 37.51 -28.64
N GLY A 117 8.14 37.61 -27.31
CA GLY A 117 8.81 38.64 -26.51
C GLY A 117 8.10 40.00 -26.47
N ASP A 118 6.93 40.13 -27.10
CA ASP A 118 6.13 41.36 -27.11
C ASP A 118 4.72 41.17 -26.53
N GLY A 119 4.47 40.02 -25.90
CA GLY A 119 3.16 39.62 -25.37
C GLY A 119 2.21 39.09 -26.45
N THR A 120 2.74 38.71 -27.62
CA THR A 120 2.03 37.92 -28.63
C THR A 120 2.57 36.50 -28.70
N PHE A 121 1.71 35.56 -29.07
CA PHE A 121 1.96 34.12 -29.01
C PHE A 121 1.65 33.44 -30.34
N VAL A 122 2.39 32.38 -30.64
CA VAL A 122 2.20 31.52 -31.82
C VAL A 122 2.05 30.07 -31.35
N ASN A 123 0.96 29.40 -31.78
CA ASN A 123 0.79 27.98 -31.49
C ASN A 123 1.77 27.13 -32.32
N VAL A 124 2.66 26.42 -31.64
CA VAL A 124 3.70 25.54 -32.21
C VAL A 124 3.54 24.07 -31.80
N ALA A 125 2.44 23.69 -31.12
CA ALA A 125 2.24 22.32 -30.60
C ALA A 125 2.51 21.21 -31.63
N SER A 126 1.99 21.35 -32.85
CA SER A 126 2.19 20.35 -33.90
C SER A 126 3.62 20.25 -34.42
N ASP A 127 4.41 21.32 -34.27
CA ASP A 127 5.80 21.37 -34.72
C ASP A 127 6.73 20.67 -33.73
N VAL A 128 6.34 20.64 -32.45
CA VAL A 128 7.12 20.06 -31.35
C VAL A 128 6.57 18.72 -30.82
N GLY A 129 5.41 18.26 -31.28
CA GLY A 129 4.83 16.97 -30.91
C GLY A 129 3.88 16.99 -29.70
N LEU A 130 3.31 18.15 -29.37
CA LEU A 130 2.37 18.35 -28.26
C LEU A 130 0.93 18.62 -28.73
N ASP A 131 0.57 18.31 -29.97
CA ASP A 131 -0.79 18.44 -30.52
C ASP A 131 -1.71 17.27 -30.13
N LEU A 132 -1.69 16.91 -28.83
CA LEU A 132 -2.45 15.81 -28.25
C LEU A 132 -3.96 16.11 -28.22
N VAL A 133 -4.81 15.12 -28.48
CA VAL A 133 -6.28 15.26 -28.46
C VAL A 133 -6.85 14.32 -27.39
N HIS A 134 -7.08 14.84 -26.19
CA HIS A 134 -7.55 14.08 -25.02
C HIS A 134 -8.16 15.02 -23.97
N LYS A 135 -8.88 14.49 -22.98
CA LYS A 135 -9.45 15.25 -21.85
C LYS A 135 -8.39 15.62 -20.80
N GLY A 136 -7.38 16.39 -21.21
CA GLY A 136 -6.25 16.76 -20.36
C GLY A 136 -6.59 17.70 -19.20
N SER A 137 -5.87 17.55 -18.10
CA SER A 137 -5.93 18.37 -16.89
C SER A 137 -4.56 18.46 -16.23
N GLY A 138 -4.31 19.49 -15.41
CA GLY A 138 -3.16 19.51 -14.50
C GLY A 138 -1.79 19.33 -15.15
N SER A 139 -1.53 20.02 -16.26
CA SER A 139 -0.21 19.97 -16.92
C SER A 139 0.85 20.72 -16.13
N VAL A 140 2.06 20.18 -16.04
CA VAL A 140 3.22 20.82 -15.37
C VAL A 140 4.53 20.53 -16.08
N PHE A 141 5.37 21.57 -16.22
CA PHE A 141 6.72 21.48 -16.78
C PHE A 141 7.75 21.29 -15.67
N ALA A 142 8.69 20.36 -15.87
CA ALA A 142 9.86 20.14 -15.02
C ALA A 142 10.95 19.38 -15.80
N ASP A 143 12.21 19.58 -15.47
CA ASP A 143 13.32 18.76 -15.98
C ASP A 143 13.41 17.45 -15.16
N ILE A 144 12.86 16.36 -15.69
CA ILE A 144 12.74 15.09 -14.96
C ILE A 144 13.95 14.17 -15.13
N ASP A 145 14.81 14.41 -16.12
CA ASP A 145 16.00 13.60 -16.40
C ASP A 145 17.33 14.36 -16.24
N SER A 146 17.26 15.61 -15.78
CA SER A 146 18.38 16.50 -15.48
C SER A 146 19.24 16.86 -16.69
N ASP A 147 18.62 16.94 -17.88
CA ASP A 147 19.31 17.30 -19.12
C ASP A 147 19.21 18.79 -19.50
N ASN A 148 18.47 19.57 -18.69
CA ASN A 148 18.22 21.00 -18.83
C ASN A 148 17.25 21.38 -19.98
N ASP A 149 16.58 20.40 -20.59
CA ASP A 149 15.37 20.61 -21.40
C ASP A 149 14.14 20.36 -20.51
N LEU A 150 13.15 21.25 -20.50
CA LEU A 150 11.95 21.04 -19.68
C LEU A 150 11.05 19.96 -20.27
N ASP A 151 10.76 18.93 -19.49
CA ASP A 151 9.78 17.88 -19.79
C ASP A 151 8.39 18.25 -19.29
N LEU A 152 7.40 17.44 -19.63
CA LEU A 152 6.01 17.77 -19.37
C LEU A 152 5.19 16.57 -18.89
N PHE A 153 4.58 16.68 -17.71
CA PHE A 153 3.52 15.80 -17.26
C PHE A 153 2.15 16.37 -17.63
N ILE A 154 1.22 15.51 -18.04
CA ILE A 154 -0.15 15.89 -18.40
C ILE A 154 -1.14 14.89 -17.80
N GLY A 155 -1.90 15.32 -16.80
CA GLY A 155 -3.01 14.56 -16.23
C GLY A 155 -4.23 14.49 -17.17
N ALA A 156 -5.23 13.73 -16.76
CA ALA A 156 -6.47 13.55 -17.53
C ALA A 156 -7.66 13.22 -16.63
N VAL A 157 -8.87 13.42 -17.17
CA VAL A 157 -10.12 13.10 -16.49
C VAL A 157 -10.97 12.10 -17.27
N GLU A 158 -11.89 11.47 -16.56
CA GLU A 158 -12.85 10.47 -17.06
C GLU A 158 -12.24 9.21 -17.67
N GLY A 159 -11.06 8.83 -17.18
CA GLY A 159 -10.31 7.67 -17.63
C GLY A 159 -9.72 7.84 -19.04
N ASP A 160 -9.56 9.08 -19.52
CA ASP A 160 -8.77 9.37 -20.71
C ASP A 160 -7.26 9.26 -20.42
N ASP A 161 -6.44 9.20 -21.47
CA ASP A 161 -5.00 8.95 -21.33
C ASP A 161 -4.29 10.16 -20.70
N PHE A 162 -3.41 9.89 -19.73
CA PHE A 162 -2.40 10.82 -19.21
C PHE A 162 -1.07 10.66 -19.98
N PHE A 163 -0.17 11.64 -19.88
CA PHE A 163 1.09 11.62 -20.63
C PHE A 163 2.28 12.08 -19.79
N VAL A 164 3.43 11.45 -20.03
CA VAL A 164 4.76 11.95 -19.67
C VAL A 164 5.53 12.19 -20.98
N MET A 165 5.91 13.43 -21.23
CA MET A 165 6.52 13.87 -22.49
C MET A 165 7.94 14.35 -22.23
N GLU A 166 8.92 13.62 -22.74
CA GLU A 166 10.34 13.98 -22.64
C GLU A 166 10.71 14.96 -23.76
N ASN A 167 11.32 16.10 -23.43
CA ASN A 167 11.76 17.10 -24.38
C ASN A 167 13.18 16.79 -24.86
N ARG A 168 13.30 16.37 -26.13
CA ARG A 168 14.59 16.06 -26.73
C ARG A 168 15.01 17.18 -27.67
N ASN A 169 15.60 18.23 -27.12
CA ASN A 169 16.10 19.40 -27.85
C ASN A 169 14.98 20.10 -28.66
N GLY A 170 13.88 20.44 -27.98
CA GLY A 170 12.72 21.14 -28.54
C GLY A 170 11.70 20.26 -29.25
N ILE A 171 11.81 18.93 -29.13
CA ILE A 171 10.85 17.96 -29.67
C ILE A 171 10.42 17.01 -28.55
N TYR A 172 9.13 17.00 -28.25
CA TYR A 172 8.56 16.16 -27.21
C TYR A 172 8.30 14.75 -27.72
N VAL A 173 8.66 13.76 -26.90
CA VAL A 173 8.43 12.34 -27.15
C VAL A 173 7.67 11.74 -25.98
N ASP A 174 6.58 11.05 -26.29
CA ASP A 174 5.81 10.29 -25.29
C ASP A 174 6.65 9.14 -24.72
N VAL A 175 6.92 9.24 -23.41
CA VAL A 175 7.65 8.26 -22.60
C VAL A 175 6.78 7.67 -21.49
N THR A 176 5.46 7.84 -21.54
CA THR A 176 4.51 7.44 -20.50
C THR A 176 4.67 5.99 -20.06
N VAL A 177 4.87 5.07 -21.00
CA VAL A 177 5.07 3.64 -20.67
C VAL A 177 6.45 3.38 -20.08
N SER A 178 7.49 4.04 -20.58
CA SER A 178 8.87 3.83 -20.12
C SER A 178 9.19 4.55 -18.83
N SER A 179 8.46 5.61 -18.48
CA SER A 179 8.61 6.33 -17.21
C SER A 179 8.16 5.50 -16.01
N GLY A 180 7.42 4.41 -16.21
CA GLY A 180 6.97 3.55 -15.11
C GLY A 180 5.80 4.12 -14.29
N ILE A 181 5.37 5.35 -14.56
CA ILE A 181 4.13 5.91 -13.99
C ILE A 181 2.95 5.11 -14.54
N ALA A 182 2.14 4.57 -13.62
CA ALA A 182 0.95 3.80 -13.96
C ALA A 182 -0.21 4.28 -13.09
N LEU A 183 -1.15 4.99 -13.72
CA LEU A 183 -2.34 5.50 -13.05
C LEU A 183 -3.53 4.58 -13.32
N THR A 184 -4.19 4.13 -12.26
CA THR A 184 -5.47 3.41 -12.32
C THR A 184 -6.65 4.31 -11.93
N VAL A 185 -6.37 5.46 -11.33
CA VAL A 185 -7.36 6.48 -10.98
C VAL A 185 -7.94 7.16 -12.22
N PRO A 186 -9.28 7.36 -12.29
CA PRO A 186 -9.93 7.88 -13.48
C PRO A 186 -9.79 9.39 -13.66
N ASN A 187 -9.45 10.14 -12.61
CA ASN A 187 -9.34 11.60 -12.67
C ASN A 187 -8.11 12.09 -11.91
N THR A 188 -7.14 12.60 -12.66
CA THR A 188 -5.96 13.31 -12.15
C THR A 188 -6.12 14.77 -12.48
N ILE A 189 -6.40 15.58 -11.46
CA ILE A 189 -6.83 16.98 -11.61
C ILE A 189 -5.64 17.91 -11.73
N SER A 190 -4.72 17.89 -10.77
CA SER A 190 -3.52 18.75 -10.72
C SER A 190 -2.27 17.94 -10.39
N ALA A 191 -1.11 18.54 -10.61
CA ALA A 191 0.20 17.97 -10.33
C ALA A 191 1.17 19.04 -9.83
N SER A 192 2.23 18.64 -9.12
CA SER A 192 3.33 19.48 -8.67
C SER A 192 4.63 18.67 -8.62
N PHE A 193 5.77 19.32 -8.85
CA PHE A 193 7.09 18.71 -8.71
C PHE A 193 7.86 19.34 -7.53
N GLY A 194 8.60 18.52 -6.79
CA GLY A 194 9.46 18.90 -5.68
C GLY A 194 10.44 17.80 -5.33
N ASP A 195 11.46 18.09 -4.53
CA ASP A 195 12.46 17.12 -4.07
C ASP A 195 12.09 16.71 -2.63
N TYR A 196 11.21 15.71 -2.48
CA TYR A 196 10.65 15.38 -1.17
C TYR A 196 11.59 14.49 -0.35
N ASP A 197 12.49 13.73 -0.98
CA ASP A 197 13.42 12.84 -0.27
C ASP A 197 14.86 13.40 -0.18
N SER A 198 15.04 14.66 -0.58
CA SER A 198 16.29 15.41 -0.50
C SER A 198 17.42 14.75 -1.28
N ASP A 199 17.09 14.06 -2.37
CA ASP A 199 18.04 13.39 -3.24
C ASP A 199 18.44 14.21 -4.47
N SER A 200 17.81 15.38 -4.67
CA SER A 200 18.00 16.33 -5.79
C SER A 200 17.37 15.95 -7.12
N ASP A 201 16.61 14.85 -7.17
CA ASP A 201 15.79 14.50 -8.32
C ASP A 201 14.35 15.02 -8.07
N LEU A 202 13.67 15.53 -9.11
CA LEU A 202 12.31 16.07 -8.93
C LEU A 202 11.28 14.95 -8.93
N ASP A 203 10.59 14.83 -7.81
CA ASP A 203 9.49 13.89 -7.56
C ASP A 203 8.15 14.52 -7.90
N LEU A 204 7.18 13.68 -8.27
CA LEU A 204 5.88 14.09 -8.75
C LEU A 204 4.80 13.80 -7.70
N THR A 205 4.01 14.81 -7.38
CA THR A 205 2.77 14.63 -6.61
C THR A 205 1.53 14.98 -7.41
N LEU A 206 0.44 14.24 -7.20
CA LEU A 206 -0.81 14.29 -7.97
C LEU A 206 -2.02 14.50 -7.06
N GLY A 207 -2.98 15.29 -7.53
CA GLY A 207 -4.32 15.42 -6.94
C GLY A 207 -5.37 14.65 -7.75
N HIS A 208 -6.24 13.90 -7.07
CA HIS A 208 -7.24 13.03 -7.70
C HIS A 208 -8.67 13.28 -7.20
N TRP A 209 -9.66 12.99 -8.05
CA TRP A 209 -11.06 13.20 -7.73
C TRP A 209 -11.93 11.97 -8.05
N GLY A 210 -12.52 11.35 -7.03
CA GLY A 210 -13.48 10.25 -7.17
C GLY A 210 -12.93 8.82 -7.01
N SER A 211 -11.66 8.64 -6.64
CA SER A 211 -11.05 7.32 -6.39
C SER A 211 -11.45 6.74 -5.01
N PRO A 212 -11.71 5.44 -4.85
CA PRO A 212 -12.13 4.85 -3.56
C PRO A 212 -10.98 4.72 -2.53
N GLN A 213 -11.32 4.76 -1.23
CA GLN A 213 -10.42 4.54 -0.09
C GLN A 213 -9.91 3.08 -0.05
N ASN A 214 -8.70 2.90 0.52
CA ASN A 214 -7.98 1.63 0.69
C ASN A 214 -7.30 1.08 -0.58
N ALA A 215 -7.13 1.92 -1.59
CA ALA A 215 -6.19 1.68 -2.69
C ALA A 215 -4.91 2.47 -2.43
N ASP A 216 -3.82 2.07 -3.09
CA ASP A 216 -2.71 2.98 -3.32
C ASP A 216 -3.27 4.26 -3.96
N THR A 217 -3.08 5.42 -3.32
CA THR A 217 -3.72 6.67 -3.75
C THR A 217 -3.06 7.25 -5.00
N GLU A 218 -1.92 6.70 -5.43
CA GLU A 218 -1.16 7.16 -6.60
C GLU A 218 -0.77 8.66 -6.51
N THR A 219 -0.73 9.22 -5.29
CA THR A 219 -0.49 10.64 -4.98
C THR A 219 0.97 11.05 -5.08
N LEU A 220 1.94 10.17 -4.83
CA LEU A 220 3.35 10.52 -4.77
C LEU A 220 4.23 9.50 -5.51
N TRP A 221 5.10 10.01 -6.38
CA TRP A 221 5.96 9.25 -7.26
C TRP A 221 7.40 9.75 -7.14
N SER A 222 8.30 8.87 -6.71
CA SER A 222 9.72 9.18 -6.55
C SER A 222 10.48 8.95 -7.85
N ASN A 223 11.38 9.85 -8.22
CA ASN A 223 12.17 9.78 -9.45
C ASN A 223 13.43 8.92 -9.27
N ASN A 224 13.58 7.89 -10.10
CA ASN A 224 14.69 6.94 -10.05
C ASN A 224 15.93 7.38 -10.83
N ARG A 225 16.00 8.64 -11.30
CA ARG A 225 17.18 9.28 -11.92
C ARG A 225 17.47 8.93 -13.36
N ASP A 226 16.71 7.99 -13.91
CA ASP A 226 16.84 7.51 -15.28
C ASP A 226 15.60 7.83 -16.12
N GLY A 227 14.83 8.83 -15.69
CA GLY A 227 13.55 9.21 -16.28
C GLY A 227 12.41 8.26 -15.91
N THR A 228 12.63 7.33 -14.98
CA THR A 228 11.58 6.44 -14.44
C THR A 228 11.16 6.82 -13.03
N PHE A 229 9.93 6.47 -12.66
CA PHE A 229 9.33 6.80 -11.37
C PHE A 229 8.83 5.55 -10.65
N GLU A 230 8.89 5.56 -9.32
CA GLU A 230 8.30 4.55 -8.44
C GLU A 230 7.18 5.17 -7.61
N ASN A 231 6.03 4.50 -7.52
CA ASN A 231 4.94 4.93 -6.63
C ASN A 231 5.37 4.73 -5.17
N VAL A 232 5.40 5.83 -4.42
CA VAL A 232 5.81 5.88 -3.01
C VAL A 232 4.68 6.38 -2.10
N SER A 233 3.44 6.42 -2.58
CA SER A 233 2.28 6.91 -1.81
C SER A 233 2.06 6.12 -0.52
N MET A 234 2.23 4.79 -0.57
CA MET A 234 2.14 3.92 0.61
C MET A 234 3.40 4.02 1.50
N PRO A 235 4.64 3.85 0.99
CA PRO A 235 5.87 4.02 1.77
C PRO A 235 6.00 5.37 2.48
N SER A 236 5.58 6.47 1.83
CA SER A 236 5.63 7.83 2.40
C SER A 236 4.55 8.12 3.44
N GLN A 237 3.60 7.20 3.63
CA GLN A 237 2.44 7.31 4.54
C GLN A 237 1.37 8.33 4.12
N VAL A 238 1.53 9.01 2.98
CA VAL A 238 0.49 9.94 2.49
C VAL A 238 -0.78 9.18 2.12
N ALA A 239 -0.70 8.02 1.47
CA ALA A 239 -1.87 7.23 1.09
C ALA A 239 -2.71 6.78 2.30
N ALA A 240 -2.05 6.46 3.42
CA ALA A 240 -2.71 6.02 4.65
C ALA A 240 -3.53 7.13 5.32
N THR A 241 -3.24 8.39 5.04
CA THR A 241 -3.80 9.54 5.76
C THR A 241 -4.49 10.56 4.86
N LEU A 242 -4.32 10.50 3.55
CA LEU A 242 -4.99 11.39 2.59
C LEU A 242 -6.51 11.20 2.61
N ILE A 243 -6.96 9.94 2.61
CA ILE A 243 -8.37 9.59 2.73
C ILE A 243 -8.62 9.04 4.13
N GLU A 244 -8.73 9.93 5.11
CA GLU A 244 -8.90 9.54 6.52
C GLU A 244 -10.20 8.77 6.75
N GLU A 245 -10.14 7.82 7.70
CA GLU A 245 -11.28 7.03 8.14
C GLU A 245 -12.41 7.89 8.72
N VAL A 246 -12.03 8.92 9.49
CA VAL A 246 -12.95 9.88 10.11
C VAL A 246 -12.41 11.30 9.94
N ASP A 247 -12.86 12.00 8.90
CA ASP A 247 -12.78 13.46 8.87
C ASP A 247 -14.04 14.02 9.58
N PRO A 248 -13.90 14.69 10.75
CA PRO A 248 -15.03 15.23 11.50
C PRO A 248 -15.72 16.39 10.79
N ASP A 249 -15.01 17.09 9.91
CA ASP A 249 -15.48 18.28 9.20
C ASP A 249 -15.87 17.98 7.74
N GLN A 250 -15.85 16.71 7.32
CA GLN A 250 -16.28 16.31 5.98
C GLN A 250 -17.74 16.70 5.68
N VAL A 251 -17.99 17.17 4.46
CA VAL A 251 -19.32 17.64 4.07
C VAL A 251 -20.19 16.46 3.60
N ARG A 252 -20.85 15.82 4.59
CA ARG A 252 -21.59 14.56 4.41
C ARG A 252 -22.71 14.61 3.37
N SER A 253 -23.25 15.79 3.05
CA SER A 253 -24.28 15.97 2.01
C SER A 253 -23.75 15.72 0.60
N ARG A 254 -22.45 16.02 0.39
CA ARG A 254 -21.72 15.85 -0.87
C ARG A 254 -20.88 14.56 -0.88
N THR A 255 -20.66 13.94 0.29
CA THR A 255 -19.90 12.68 0.44
C THR A 255 -20.67 11.54 1.14
N PRO A 256 -21.93 11.21 0.81
CA PRO A 256 -22.79 10.53 1.78
C PRO A 256 -22.54 9.02 1.98
N ARG A 257 -21.73 8.33 1.15
CA ARG A 257 -21.67 6.84 1.16
C ARG A 257 -20.37 6.17 0.69
N SER A 258 -19.46 6.85 -0.03
CA SER A 258 -18.19 6.26 -0.45
C SER A 258 -17.04 7.12 0.08
N ARG A 259 -16.11 6.50 0.82
CA ARG A 259 -14.85 7.14 1.20
C ARG A 259 -14.03 7.31 -0.08
N THR A 260 -14.09 8.47 -0.73
CA THR A 260 -13.37 8.75 -1.98
C THR A 260 -12.41 9.93 -1.84
N ASP A 261 -11.35 9.89 -2.65
CA ASP A 261 -10.38 10.97 -2.83
C ASP A 261 -11.06 12.18 -3.47
N HIS A 262 -10.80 13.36 -2.92
CA HIS A 262 -11.22 14.65 -3.45
C HIS A 262 -10.10 15.68 -3.28
N SER A 263 -8.85 15.23 -3.43
CA SER A 263 -7.69 16.10 -3.50
C SER A 263 -7.70 16.89 -4.82
N PHE A 264 -7.36 18.18 -4.74
CA PHE A 264 -7.41 19.06 -5.90
C PHE A 264 -6.07 19.66 -6.25
N THR A 265 -5.39 20.30 -5.30
CA THR A 265 -4.13 20.99 -5.57
C THR A 265 -3.08 20.58 -4.55
N PRO A 266 -2.12 19.73 -4.92
CA PRO A 266 -0.92 19.53 -4.14
C PRO A 266 0.07 20.68 -4.36
N THR A 267 0.87 21.02 -3.35
CA THR A 267 1.96 21.99 -3.47
C THR A 267 3.09 21.64 -2.52
N PHE A 268 4.32 21.55 -3.03
CA PHE A 268 5.52 21.43 -2.22
C PHE A 268 6.02 22.81 -1.75
N SER A 269 6.39 22.89 -0.48
CA SER A 269 6.98 24.08 0.16
C SER A 269 7.60 23.68 1.48
N ASP A 270 8.80 24.15 1.79
CA ASP A 270 9.38 24.01 3.14
C ASP A 270 8.59 24.93 4.08
N ILE A 271 7.63 24.44 4.88
CA ILE A 271 6.69 25.30 5.62
C ILE A 271 7.15 25.58 7.05
N ASP A 272 8.03 24.75 7.61
CA ASP A 272 8.58 24.91 8.96
C ASP A 272 10.07 25.34 8.99
N ASP A 273 10.62 25.68 7.81
CA ASP A 273 11.99 26.18 7.61
C ASP A 273 13.09 25.19 8.03
N ASP A 274 12.80 23.89 8.07
CA ASP A 274 13.74 22.85 8.46
C ASP A 274 14.68 22.40 7.32
N GLY A 275 14.31 22.74 6.08
CA GLY A 275 15.08 22.49 4.87
C GLY A 275 14.60 21.31 4.03
N ASP A 276 13.64 20.52 4.51
CA ASP A 276 12.94 19.51 3.72
C ASP A 276 11.64 20.12 3.15
N GLN A 277 11.25 19.75 1.92
CA GLN A 277 9.99 20.26 1.37
C GLN A 277 8.79 19.49 1.95
N ASP A 278 7.83 20.23 2.49
CA ASP A 278 6.56 19.72 3.00
C ASP A 278 5.49 19.68 1.90
N LEU A 279 4.42 18.92 2.14
CA LEU A 279 3.31 18.80 1.20
C LEU A 279 2.04 19.45 1.77
N LEU A 280 1.52 20.44 1.06
CA LEU A 280 0.19 21.02 1.31
C LEU A 280 -0.79 20.49 0.26
N MET A 281 -1.90 19.90 0.72
CA MET A 281 -2.88 19.24 -0.12
C MET A 281 -4.25 19.88 0.06
N VAL A 282 -4.70 20.63 -0.95
CA VAL A 282 -6.05 21.21 -0.96
C VAL A 282 -7.10 20.15 -1.27
N SER A 283 -8.23 20.16 -0.56
CA SER A 283 -9.34 19.23 -0.77
C SER A 283 -10.70 19.90 -0.91
N ASP A 284 -11.56 19.33 -1.77
CA ASP A 284 -12.92 19.81 -2.04
C ASP A 284 -13.83 19.59 -0.83
N PHE A 285 -14.41 18.41 -0.67
CA PHE A 285 -15.43 18.15 0.36
C PHE A 285 -14.85 17.65 1.70
N ARG A 286 -13.53 17.67 1.82
CA ARG A 286 -12.79 17.30 3.03
C ARG A 286 -11.94 18.49 3.46
N THR A 287 -11.34 18.36 4.64
CA THR A 287 -10.41 19.36 5.13
C THR A 287 -9.11 19.29 4.34
N SER A 288 -8.60 20.44 3.88
CA SER A 288 -7.26 20.51 3.30
C SER A 288 -6.20 20.11 4.32
N GLN A 289 -5.12 19.46 3.88
CA GLN A 289 -4.14 18.82 4.75
C GLN A 289 -2.75 19.42 4.59
N VAL A 290 -2.01 19.45 5.70
CA VAL A 290 -0.59 19.82 5.76
C VAL A 290 0.18 18.60 6.23
N TYR A 291 1.23 18.25 5.49
CA TYR A 291 2.10 17.13 5.78
C TYR A 291 3.52 17.61 6.00
N LEU A 292 4.04 17.41 7.20
CA LEU A 292 5.43 17.72 7.50
C LEU A 292 6.32 16.56 7.09
N ASN A 293 7.31 16.85 6.28
CA ASN A 293 8.38 15.94 5.94
C ASN A 293 9.25 15.68 7.16
N GLN A 294 9.73 14.44 7.30
CA GLN A 294 10.56 14.05 8.45
C GLN A 294 12.02 13.81 8.05
N GLY A 295 12.38 14.06 6.79
CA GLY A 295 13.71 13.83 6.23
C GLY A 295 14.08 12.34 6.09
N ASP A 296 13.11 11.43 6.32
CA ASP A 296 13.26 9.98 6.19
C ASP A 296 12.37 9.37 5.09
N GLY A 297 11.82 10.23 4.22
CA GLY A 297 10.90 9.88 3.14
C GLY A 297 9.44 9.71 3.59
N ARG A 298 9.12 9.97 4.86
CA ARG A 298 7.73 9.96 5.36
C ARG A 298 7.16 11.37 5.47
N LEU A 299 5.91 11.51 5.05
CA LEU A 299 5.09 12.70 5.17
C LEU A 299 4.09 12.49 6.33
N VAL A 300 4.27 13.22 7.43
CA VAL A 300 3.43 13.10 8.62
C VAL A 300 2.36 14.17 8.63
N LEU A 301 1.10 13.73 8.72
CA LEU A 301 -0.04 14.64 8.82
C LEU A 301 0.07 15.56 10.05
N ALA A 302 0.10 16.87 9.81
CA ALA A 302 0.24 17.92 10.82
C ALA A 302 -0.97 18.87 10.90
N THR A 303 -2.01 18.61 10.12
CA THR A 303 -3.22 19.44 10.02
C THR A 303 -3.89 19.72 11.38
N ASP A 304 -3.92 20.99 11.78
CA ASP A 304 -4.76 21.45 12.90
C ASP A 304 -6.17 21.76 12.39
N ARG A 305 -7.09 20.83 12.64
CA ARG A 305 -8.50 20.91 12.20
C ARG A 305 -9.30 22.01 12.89
N ASP A 306 -8.81 22.56 14.00
CA ASP A 306 -9.46 23.72 14.62
C ASP A 306 -9.14 25.02 13.86
N VAL A 307 -8.08 25.01 13.05
CA VAL A 307 -7.60 26.17 12.26
C VAL A 307 -7.94 26.01 10.78
N ILE A 308 -7.60 24.87 10.16
CA ILE A 308 -7.80 24.65 8.73
C ILE A 308 -9.26 24.25 8.47
N LYS A 309 -10.07 25.19 7.96
CA LYS A 309 -11.53 25.08 7.78
C LYS A 309 -12.02 25.69 6.46
N ASP A 310 -11.59 25.13 5.35
CA ASP A 310 -11.90 25.63 4.01
C ASP A 310 -13.06 24.89 3.32
N GLN A 311 -13.30 23.61 3.67
CA GLN A 311 -14.35 22.69 3.15
C GLN A 311 -15.07 23.25 1.91
N GLY A 312 -14.50 22.95 0.75
CA GLY A 312 -14.77 23.56 -0.57
C GLY A 312 -13.50 24.07 -1.25
N GLY A 313 -12.33 23.73 -0.67
CA GLY A 313 -11.02 24.14 -1.11
C GLY A 313 -10.71 23.61 -2.50
N ARG A 314 -10.19 24.47 -3.38
CA ARG A 314 -9.87 24.09 -4.76
C ARG A 314 -8.45 24.47 -5.14
N GLY A 315 -8.15 25.76 -5.18
CA GLY A 315 -6.82 26.27 -5.49
C GLY A 315 -5.95 26.50 -4.26
N SER A 316 -4.65 26.37 -4.47
CA SER A 316 -3.59 26.72 -3.55
C SER A 316 -2.82 27.91 -4.11
N ALA A 317 -2.40 28.84 -3.26
CA ALA A 317 -1.36 29.82 -3.57
C ALA A 317 -0.53 30.06 -2.31
N LEU A 318 0.80 30.06 -2.44
CA LEU A 318 1.74 30.26 -1.34
C LEU A 318 2.55 31.54 -1.54
N GLY A 319 2.73 32.35 -0.51
CA GLY A 319 3.48 33.60 -0.58
C GLY A 319 3.69 34.22 0.79
N ASP A 320 4.87 34.79 1.04
CA ASP A 320 5.16 35.64 2.20
C ASP A 320 4.47 37.00 1.97
N TYR A 321 3.18 37.10 2.31
CA TYR A 321 2.34 38.25 1.94
C TYR A 321 2.58 39.46 2.86
N ASP A 322 3.05 39.23 4.09
CA ASP A 322 3.34 40.27 5.09
C ASP A 322 4.83 40.51 5.34
N ASN A 323 5.70 39.90 4.54
CA ASN A 323 7.15 40.06 4.56
C ASN A 323 7.76 39.71 5.93
N ASP A 324 7.22 38.69 6.61
CA ASP A 324 7.69 38.23 7.91
C ASP A 324 8.76 37.12 7.82
N GLY A 325 8.93 36.54 6.62
CA GLY A 325 9.93 35.54 6.30
C GLY A 325 9.44 34.09 6.33
N ASP A 326 8.15 33.87 6.57
CA ASP A 326 7.50 32.57 6.49
C ASP A 326 6.53 32.51 5.29
N MET A 327 6.35 31.35 4.67
CA MET A 327 5.44 31.21 3.53
C MET A 327 4.00 31.05 4.03
N ASP A 328 3.09 31.94 3.65
CA ASP A 328 1.67 31.85 4.01
C ASP A 328 0.83 31.16 2.94
N TRP A 329 -0.30 30.59 3.35
CA TRP A 329 -1.12 29.74 2.50
C TRP A 329 -2.52 30.29 2.26
N PHE A 330 -2.81 30.63 1.00
CA PHE A 330 -4.13 30.99 0.54
C PHE A 330 -4.81 29.80 -0.13
N VAL A 331 -6.03 29.49 0.31
CA VAL A 331 -6.89 28.45 -0.27
C VAL A 331 -8.15 29.11 -0.79
N SER A 332 -8.39 28.98 -2.09
CA SER A 332 -9.65 29.43 -2.69
C SER A 332 -10.77 28.43 -2.39
N SER A 333 -11.96 28.92 -2.08
CA SER A 333 -13.12 28.08 -1.74
C SER A 333 -14.42 28.74 -2.17
N ILE A 334 -15.57 28.14 -1.82
CA ILE A 334 -16.89 28.60 -2.22
C ILE A 334 -17.47 29.54 -1.15
N HIS A 335 -17.89 30.74 -1.58
CA HIS A 335 -18.49 31.75 -0.74
C HIS A 335 -19.90 32.14 -1.23
N GLN A 336 -20.89 31.99 -0.35
CA GLN A 336 -22.25 32.47 -0.56
C GLN A 336 -22.59 33.68 0.32
N ILE A 337 -23.41 34.61 -0.21
CA ILE A 337 -24.02 35.67 0.59
C ILE A 337 -25.15 35.09 1.46
N GLY A 338 -24.96 35.12 2.77
CA GLY A 338 -25.91 34.61 3.77
C GLY A 338 -25.74 33.12 4.03
N GLU A 339 -26.46 32.58 5.03
CA GLU A 339 -26.37 31.17 5.39
C GLU A 339 -27.03 30.28 4.33
N SER A 340 -26.31 29.24 3.90
CA SER A 340 -26.79 28.17 3.04
C SER A 340 -27.05 26.88 3.82
N ASP A 341 -28.03 26.09 3.39
CA ASP A 341 -28.23 24.73 3.88
C ASP A 341 -27.16 23.76 3.34
N ASP A 342 -26.41 24.14 2.30
CA ASP A 342 -25.22 23.42 1.85
C ASP A 342 -23.98 23.92 2.58
N GLU A 343 -23.42 23.09 3.45
CA GLU A 343 -22.37 23.46 4.39
C GLU A 343 -21.12 24.02 3.68
N VAL A 344 -20.74 23.47 2.52
CA VAL A 344 -19.59 23.91 1.70
C VAL A 344 -19.65 25.41 1.38
N MET A 345 -20.86 25.94 1.16
CA MET A 345 -21.06 27.31 0.68
C MET A 345 -20.82 28.38 1.75
N ASN A 346 -20.62 27.98 3.01
CA ASN A 346 -20.56 28.87 4.16
C ASN A 346 -19.11 29.20 4.59
N TYR A 347 -18.08 28.56 4.03
CA TYR A 347 -16.70 28.74 4.49
C TYR A 347 -15.99 29.91 3.80
N GLY A 348 -16.11 30.04 2.48
CA GLY A 348 -15.36 31.03 1.69
C GLY A 348 -13.86 30.76 1.66
N ASN A 349 -13.12 31.62 0.95
CA ASN A 349 -11.67 31.55 0.86
C ASN A 349 -11.00 31.55 2.23
N ARG A 350 -9.78 31.03 2.31
CA ARG A 350 -8.96 31.04 3.52
C ARG A 350 -7.59 31.63 3.27
N LEU A 351 -7.13 32.49 4.17
CA LEU A 351 -5.73 32.91 4.27
C LEU A 351 -5.18 32.48 5.63
N TYR A 352 -4.26 31.54 5.58
CA TYR A 352 -3.58 30.96 6.72
C TYR A 352 -2.19 31.58 6.84
N SER A 353 -2.00 32.40 7.87
CA SER A 353 -0.70 32.97 8.20
C SER A 353 0.16 31.94 8.93
N ASN A 354 1.34 31.66 8.41
CA ASN A 354 2.28 30.69 8.95
C ASN A 354 2.96 31.25 10.21
N LYS A 355 3.35 30.39 11.15
CA LYS A 355 4.08 30.76 12.36
C LYS A 355 5.55 30.37 12.34
N GLY A 356 6.02 29.83 11.21
CA GLY A 356 7.39 29.34 11.00
C GLY A 356 7.70 28.01 11.68
N ASP A 357 6.67 27.25 12.07
CA ASP A 357 6.79 25.91 12.67
C ASP A 357 5.85 24.88 12.05
N GLY A 358 5.38 25.16 10.81
CA GLY A 358 4.41 24.34 10.10
C GLY A 358 2.97 24.47 10.63
N THR A 359 2.72 25.33 11.63
CA THR A 359 1.37 25.63 12.12
C THR A 359 0.89 27.00 11.66
N PHE A 360 -0.44 27.13 11.55
CA PHE A 360 -1.06 28.32 10.96
C PHE A 360 -1.97 29.08 11.92
N THR A 361 -2.31 30.31 11.54
CA THR A 361 -3.41 31.11 12.05
C THR A 361 -4.35 31.47 10.91
N ASP A 362 -5.64 31.18 11.03
CA ASP A 362 -6.64 31.70 10.09
C ASP A 362 -6.83 33.22 10.32
N ILE A 363 -6.41 34.02 9.35
CA ILE A 363 -6.51 35.48 9.37
C ILE A 363 -7.52 36.02 8.34
N THR A 364 -8.32 35.13 7.73
CA THR A 364 -9.20 35.43 6.59
C THR A 364 -10.09 36.65 6.82
N ASP A 365 -10.78 36.71 7.96
CA ASP A 365 -11.70 37.80 8.29
C ASP A 365 -10.97 39.13 8.52
N THR A 366 -9.77 39.08 9.13
CA THR A 366 -8.94 40.26 9.35
C THR A 366 -8.30 40.77 8.07
N ALA A 367 -7.91 39.86 7.18
CA ALA A 367 -7.33 40.14 5.88
C ALA A 367 -8.38 40.61 4.85
N ALA A 368 -9.67 40.37 5.11
CA ALA A 368 -10.80 40.73 4.25
C ALA A 368 -10.83 40.02 2.88
N VAL A 369 -10.42 38.74 2.86
CA VAL A 369 -10.35 37.92 1.63
C VAL A 369 -11.41 36.82 1.53
N ALA A 370 -12.32 36.71 2.50
CA ALA A 370 -13.32 35.63 2.59
C ALA A 370 -14.27 35.53 1.37
N ASP A 371 -14.59 36.66 0.73
CA ASP A 371 -15.51 36.72 -0.42
C ASP A 371 -14.83 36.29 -1.72
N GLY A 372 -14.70 34.96 -1.87
CA GLY A 372 -14.18 34.34 -3.07
C GLY A 372 -15.18 34.14 -4.19
N GLY A 373 -16.49 34.24 -3.94
CA GLY A 373 -17.49 33.65 -4.84
C GLY A 373 -17.24 32.15 -5.04
N TRP A 374 -17.36 31.63 -6.26
CA TRP A 374 -17.05 30.21 -6.55
C TRP A 374 -15.59 30.04 -7.05
N GLY A 375 -14.61 30.12 -6.13
CA GLY A 375 -13.16 30.25 -6.46
C GLY A 375 -12.37 29.01 -6.87
N TRP A 376 -11.58 29.09 -7.95
CA TRP A 376 -10.74 28.00 -8.48
C TRP A 376 -9.25 28.33 -8.37
N GLY A 377 -8.48 28.43 -9.45
CA GLY A 377 -7.08 28.83 -9.39
C GLY A 377 -6.88 30.21 -8.76
N ALA A 378 -5.78 30.35 -8.01
CA ALA A 378 -5.32 31.61 -7.46
C ALA A 378 -3.80 31.72 -7.62
N CYS A 379 -3.28 32.94 -7.60
CA CYS A 379 -1.84 33.21 -7.61
C CYS A 379 -1.52 34.37 -6.65
N PHE A 380 -0.34 34.34 -6.03
CA PHE A 380 0.28 35.52 -5.43
C PHE A 380 1.18 36.20 -6.45
N ALA A 381 1.07 37.52 -6.58
CA ALA A 381 1.95 38.35 -7.40
C ALA A 381 1.92 39.79 -6.91
N ASP A 382 2.98 40.55 -7.12
CA ASP A 382 3.03 41.99 -6.86
C ASP A 382 2.73 42.72 -8.18
N PHE A 383 1.52 43.25 -8.33
CA PHE A 383 1.04 43.74 -9.64
C PHE A 383 1.34 45.24 -9.87
N ASP A 384 1.62 46.02 -8.83
CA ASP A 384 2.03 47.42 -8.92
C ASP A 384 3.49 47.66 -8.48
N ASN A 385 4.23 46.60 -8.19
CA ASN A 385 5.63 46.62 -7.76
C ASN A 385 5.86 47.39 -6.45
N ASP A 386 4.88 47.43 -5.55
CA ASP A 386 4.96 48.18 -4.30
C ASP A 386 5.71 47.46 -3.17
N GLY A 387 6.04 46.17 -3.38
CA GLY A 387 6.75 45.30 -2.44
C GLY A 387 5.85 44.39 -1.61
N TRP A 388 4.53 44.40 -1.84
CA TRP A 388 3.56 43.54 -1.17
C TRP A 388 2.88 42.60 -2.17
N LEU A 389 2.73 41.33 -1.80
CA LEU A 389 2.05 40.36 -2.66
C LEU A 389 0.53 40.56 -2.61
N ASP A 390 -0.08 40.68 -3.79
CA ASP A 390 -1.52 40.65 -4.04
C ASP A 390 -2.02 39.24 -4.37
N ILE A 391 -3.34 39.05 -4.37
CA ILE A 391 -3.96 37.77 -4.74
C ILE A 391 -4.91 37.96 -5.93
N ALA A 392 -4.67 37.26 -7.02
CA ALA A 392 -5.65 37.11 -8.11
C ALA A 392 -6.30 35.73 -8.06
N GLN A 393 -7.61 35.65 -8.20
CA GLN A 393 -8.38 34.40 -8.11
C GLN A 393 -9.47 34.32 -9.18
N VAL A 394 -9.48 33.24 -9.96
CA VAL A 394 -10.50 32.97 -10.99
C VAL A 394 -11.72 32.26 -10.40
N ASN A 395 -12.90 32.56 -10.95
CA ASN A 395 -14.18 32.17 -10.38
C ASN A 395 -15.15 31.61 -11.44
N GLY A 396 -16.23 30.99 -10.97
CA GLY A 396 -17.44 30.71 -11.76
C GLY A 396 -17.92 29.27 -11.68
N TRP A 397 -19.25 29.11 -11.71
CA TRP A 397 -19.93 27.82 -11.83
C TRP A 397 -21.28 27.96 -12.57
N ASN A 398 -21.56 27.06 -13.51
CA ASN A 398 -22.74 27.15 -14.40
C ASN A 398 -23.74 25.98 -14.28
N ARG A 399 -23.57 25.08 -13.29
CA ARG A 399 -24.29 23.79 -13.19
C ARG A 399 -25.41 23.73 -12.12
N LEU A 400 -25.90 24.85 -11.59
CA LEU A 400 -26.93 24.83 -10.54
C LEU A 400 -28.33 25.09 -11.10
N ASP A 401 -29.21 24.09 -10.95
CA ASP A 401 -30.62 24.09 -11.41
C ASP A 401 -31.59 24.80 -10.46
N GLU A 402 -31.15 25.31 -9.30
CA GLU A 402 -32.05 25.91 -8.29
C GLU A 402 -31.52 27.21 -7.68
N VAL A 403 -32.46 27.96 -7.09
CA VAL A 403 -32.38 29.36 -6.66
C VAL A 403 -31.39 29.54 -5.51
N GLU A 404 -30.11 29.75 -5.82
CA GLU A 404 -29.13 30.24 -4.85
C GLU A 404 -29.20 31.76 -4.67
N ALA A 405 -28.65 32.25 -3.55
CA ALA A 405 -28.60 33.68 -3.27
C ALA A 405 -27.62 34.44 -4.19
N ASN A 406 -26.59 33.74 -4.68
CA ASN A 406 -25.59 34.23 -5.63
C ASN A 406 -25.85 33.67 -7.04
N ASP A 407 -25.53 34.46 -8.07
CA ASP A 407 -25.54 34.01 -9.47
C ASP A 407 -24.09 33.74 -9.91
N TYR A 408 -23.64 32.49 -9.77
CA TYR A 408 -22.27 32.10 -10.10
C TYR A 408 -21.97 32.02 -11.61
N THR A 409 -23.00 32.19 -12.46
CA THR A 409 -22.83 32.24 -13.92
C THR A 409 -22.24 33.56 -14.41
N VAL A 410 -22.25 34.58 -13.56
CA VAL A 410 -21.70 35.92 -13.82
C VAL A 410 -20.73 36.35 -12.72
N ASP A 411 -20.19 35.39 -11.98
CA ASP A 411 -19.22 35.66 -10.92
C ASP A 411 -17.91 36.13 -11.51
N ARG A 412 -17.42 37.25 -11.01
CA ARG A 412 -16.20 37.85 -11.53
C ARG A 412 -14.97 37.24 -10.89
N ILE A 413 -13.88 37.19 -11.62
CA ILE A 413 -12.53 37.11 -11.04
C ILE A 413 -12.36 38.13 -9.89
N ARG A 414 -11.53 37.79 -8.89
CA ARG A 414 -11.16 38.68 -7.77
C ARG A 414 -9.69 39.11 -7.90
N LEU A 415 -9.40 40.32 -7.46
CA LEU A 415 -8.06 40.86 -7.28
C LEU A 415 -8.03 41.56 -5.92
N PHE A 416 -7.42 40.89 -4.94
CA PHE A 416 -7.23 41.41 -3.60
C PHE A 416 -5.88 42.13 -3.56
N HIS A 417 -5.93 43.47 -3.52
CA HIS A 417 -4.74 44.33 -3.43
C HIS A 417 -4.31 44.51 -1.97
N ASN A 418 -3.07 44.16 -1.68
CA ASN A 418 -2.49 44.21 -0.34
C ASN A 418 -2.20 45.66 0.05
N GLN A 419 -2.64 46.08 1.23
CA GLN A 419 -2.47 47.46 1.69
C GLN A 419 -1.19 47.67 2.50
N GLY A 420 -0.37 46.62 2.67
CA GLY A 420 0.86 46.63 3.48
C GLY A 420 0.63 46.73 4.99
N ASP A 421 -0.61 46.53 5.45
CA ASP A 421 -0.99 46.53 6.87
C ASP A 421 -1.65 45.21 7.33
N GLY A 422 -1.52 44.15 6.51
CA GLY A 422 -2.13 42.85 6.72
C GLY A 422 -3.59 42.76 6.26
N THR A 423 -4.11 43.79 5.57
CA THR A 423 -5.46 43.78 5.00
C THR A 423 -5.43 43.93 3.48
N PHE A 424 -6.46 43.41 2.82
CA PHE A 424 -6.63 43.48 1.38
C PHE A 424 -7.88 44.26 0.98
N SER A 425 -7.84 44.86 -0.22
CA SER A 425 -9.00 45.46 -0.89
C SER A 425 -9.32 44.72 -2.18
N GLU A 426 -10.56 44.27 -2.35
CA GLU A 426 -11.01 43.73 -3.64
C GLU A 426 -11.17 44.87 -4.66
N ILE A 427 -10.37 44.85 -5.73
CA ILE A 427 -10.30 45.93 -6.72
C ILE A 427 -10.46 45.47 -8.18
N ALA A 428 -10.78 44.20 -8.46
CA ALA A 428 -10.73 43.65 -9.82
C ALA A 428 -11.50 44.52 -10.84
N GLN A 429 -12.73 44.90 -10.50
CA GLN A 429 -13.54 45.75 -11.37
C GLN A 429 -12.92 47.13 -11.62
N ASN A 430 -12.29 47.72 -10.60
CA ASN A 430 -11.67 49.05 -10.70
C ASN A 430 -10.35 48.98 -11.51
N ALA A 431 -9.63 47.87 -11.41
CA ALA A 431 -8.42 47.58 -12.16
C ALA A 431 -8.70 47.23 -13.64
N GLY A 432 -9.96 47.04 -14.05
CA GLY A 432 -10.31 46.63 -15.41
C GLY A 432 -10.35 45.11 -15.62
N LEU A 433 -10.20 44.34 -14.55
CA LEU A 433 -10.27 42.88 -14.51
C LEU A 433 -11.73 42.44 -14.23
N ASP A 434 -12.59 42.54 -15.24
CA ASP A 434 -14.05 42.29 -15.12
C ASP A 434 -14.53 40.96 -15.73
N HIS A 435 -13.61 39.99 -15.89
CA HIS A 435 -13.91 38.68 -16.46
C HIS A 435 -14.98 37.92 -15.67
N MET A 436 -16.00 37.40 -16.37
CA MET A 436 -17.11 36.61 -15.80
C MET A 436 -17.20 35.19 -16.39
N GLY A 437 -16.21 34.79 -17.20
CA GLY A 437 -16.18 33.44 -17.75
C GLY A 437 -15.84 32.41 -16.68
N GLN A 438 -16.09 31.14 -16.98
CA GLN A 438 -15.92 30.02 -16.06
C GLN A 438 -14.43 29.65 -15.90
N GLY A 439 -13.69 30.41 -15.08
CA GLY A 439 -12.26 30.21 -14.89
C GLY A 439 -11.92 28.92 -14.12
N ARG A 440 -10.79 28.30 -14.46
CA ARG A 440 -10.21 27.12 -13.79
C ARG A 440 -8.76 27.35 -13.41
N GLY A 441 -7.87 27.43 -14.41
CA GLY A 441 -6.45 27.72 -14.21
C GLY A 441 -6.11 29.19 -14.36
N ILE A 442 -5.06 29.63 -13.69
CA ILE A 442 -4.49 30.99 -13.76
C ILE A 442 -2.96 30.91 -13.77
N ALA A 443 -2.32 31.72 -14.62
CA ALA A 443 -0.87 31.93 -14.61
C ALA A 443 -0.57 33.42 -14.52
N CYS A 444 0.35 33.79 -13.61
CA CYS A 444 0.74 35.17 -13.33
C CYS A 444 2.25 35.31 -13.60
N PHE A 445 2.60 36.10 -14.60
CA PHE A 445 3.99 36.30 -15.06
C PHE A 445 4.08 37.55 -15.97
N ASP A 446 5.28 38.10 -16.13
CA ASP A 446 5.54 39.24 -17.03
C ASP A 446 5.79 38.72 -18.46
N ALA A 447 4.76 38.77 -19.31
CA ALA A 447 4.78 38.10 -20.61
C ALA A 447 5.56 38.87 -21.68
N ASN A 448 5.86 40.15 -21.47
CA ASN A 448 6.59 40.95 -22.45
C ASN A 448 7.80 41.67 -21.86
N ARG A 449 8.27 41.18 -20.70
CA ARG A 449 9.48 41.60 -20.00
C ARG A 449 9.51 43.12 -19.74
N ASP A 450 8.36 43.72 -19.40
CA ASP A 450 8.27 45.16 -19.05
C ASP A 450 8.24 45.45 -17.55
N GLY A 451 8.32 44.41 -16.72
CA GLY A 451 8.38 44.50 -15.27
C GLY A 451 7.04 44.49 -14.57
N LEU A 452 5.93 44.40 -15.29
CA LEU A 452 4.60 44.31 -14.72
C LEU A 452 4.07 42.88 -14.87
N GLN A 453 3.61 42.28 -13.77
CA GLN A 453 3.01 40.96 -13.81
C GLN A 453 1.67 40.99 -14.56
N ASP A 454 1.52 40.12 -15.55
CA ASP A 454 0.29 39.92 -16.32
C ASP A 454 -0.53 38.72 -15.82
N ILE A 455 -1.74 38.52 -16.37
CA ILE A 455 -2.63 37.41 -16.00
C ILE A 455 -3.14 36.68 -17.24
N VAL A 456 -2.93 35.36 -17.31
CA VAL A 456 -3.56 34.46 -18.27
C VAL A 456 -4.51 33.50 -17.55
N ILE A 457 -5.73 33.37 -18.09
CA ILE A 457 -6.80 32.56 -17.50
C ILE A 457 -7.18 31.43 -18.47
N ALA A 458 -7.27 30.20 -17.96
CA ALA A 458 -7.95 29.10 -18.63
C ALA A 458 -9.40 29.03 -18.14
N THR A 459 -10.33 29.04 -19.09
CA THR A 459 -11.77 28.96 -18.86
C THR A 459 -12.32 27.66 -19.40
N SER A 460 -13.47 27.24 -18.87
CA SER A 460 -14.27 26.14 -19.38
C SER A 460 -15.40 26.60 -20.32
N ASP A 461 -15.31 27.81 -20.90
CA ASP A 461 -16.28 28.37 -21.87
C ASP A 461 -15.76 28.33 -23.31
N ASP A 462 -16.59 28.69 -24.32
CA ASP A 462 -16.24 28.67 -25.76
C ASP A 462 -14.89 29.35 -26.11
N ASN A 463 -14.43 30.32 -25.32
CA ASN A 463 -13.13 30.95 -25.46
C ASN A 463 -12.20 30.54 -24.31
N GLN A 464 -11.42 29.46 -24.50
CA GLN A 464 -10.64 28.84 -23.43
C GLN A 464 -9.64 29.79 -22.76
N LEU A 465 -9.05 30.73 -23.50
CA LEU A 465 -7.98 31.57 -22.98
C LEU A 465 -8.35 33.04 -22.97
N VAL A 466 -8.03 33.71 -21.87
CA VAL A 466 -8.15 35.17 -21.74
C VAL A 466 -6.86 35.71 -21.15
N TYR A 467 -6.27 36.69 -21.83
CA TYR A 467 -5.01 37.32 -21.43
C TYR A 467 -5.25 38.79 -21.09
N TYR A 468 -4.96 39.15 -19.84
CA TYR A 468 -4.97 40.52 -19.32
C TYR A 468 -3.55 41.02 -19.18
N ARG A 469 -3.23 42.04 -19.97
CA ARG A 469 -1.95 42.73 -19.87
C ARG A 469 -2.02 43.83 -18.81
N ASN A 470 -1.04 43.87 -17.93
CA ASN A 470 -0.85 44.91 -16.96
C ASN A 470 -0.19 46.12 -17.62
N THR A 471 -0.84 47.26 -17.48
CA THR A 471 -0.42 48.54 -18.08
C THR A 471 -0.43 49.64 -17.03
N THR A 472 -0.30 49.25 -15.77
CA THR A 472 -0.25 50.15 -14.63
C THR A 472 0.89 51.16 -14.82
N GLU A 473 0.56 52.45 -14.76
CA GLU A 473 1.54 53.53 -14.89
C GLU A 473 1.98 53.97 -13.49
N ASN A 474 3.14 53.49 -13.04
CA ASN A 474 3.81 53.93 -11.81
C ASN A 474 5.33 54.12 -12.04
N ASP A 475 6.01 54.69 -11.04
CA ASP A 475 7.48 54.88 -11.04
C ASP A 475 8.17 53.80 -10.18
N ASN A 476 7.49 52.70 -9.86
CA ASN A 476 8.04 51.62 -9.03
C ASN A 476 9.01 50.74 -9.84
N HIS A 477 9.99 50.19 -9.13
CA HIS A 477 11.04 49.35 -9.68
C HIS A 477 10.77 47.87 -9.42
N TYR A 478 11.39 46.99 -10.21
CA TYR A 478 11.25 45.55 -10.04
C TYR A 478 12.57 44.80 -10.18
N LEU A 479 12.59 43.55 -9.76
CA LEU A 479 13.62 42.59 -10.13
C LEU A 479 12.99 41.21 -10.35
N SER A 480 13.22 40.64 -11.52
CA SER A 480 12.93 39.24 -11.80
C SER A 480 14.19 38.40 -11.59
N VAL A 481 14.09 37.26 -10.91
CA VAL A 481 15.21 36.38 -10.57
C VAL A 481 14.96 34.97 -11.08
N ARG A 482 15.89 34.46 -11.91
CA ARG A 482 15.98 33.05 -12.32
C ARG A 482 17.16 32.39 -11.61
N LEU A 483 17.00 31.15 -11.17
CA LEU A 483 18.07 30.36 -10.58
C LEU A 483 18.44 29.22 -11.52
N GLU A 484 19.72 28.88 -11.54
CA GLU A 484 20.24 27.74 -12.30
C GLU A 484 21.20 26.94 -11.42
N THR A 485 21.11 25.62 -11.47
CA THR A 485 22.12 24.73 -10.87
C THR A 485 22.88 23.98 -11.95
N ASN A 486 24.12 23.59 -11.63
CA ASN A 486 24.82 22.53 -12.40
C ASN A 486 24.53 21.13 -11.80
N GLY A 487 23.51 21.04 -10.94
CA GLY A 487 23.07 19.83 -10.27
C GLY A 487 21.97 19.13 -11.06
N ARG A 488 21.13 18.35 -10.38
CA ARG A 488 20.05 17.55 -10.98
C ARG A 488 18.71 18.28 -10.96
N ASN A 489 18.41 18.97 -9.87
CA ASN A 489 17.36 19.98 -9.78
C ASN A 489 17.82 21.29 -10.47
N THR A 490 17.72 21.34 -11.80
CA THR A 490 18.29 22.38 -12.67
C THR A 490 17.69 23.77 -12.43
N ASP A 491 16.37 23.85 -12.21
CA ASP A 491 15.63 25.08 -11.89
C ASP A 491 15.69 25.49 -10.41
N ALA A 492 16.39 24.73 -9.56
CA ALA A 492 16.50 24.97 -8.12
C ALA A 492 15.14 25.03 -7.39
N VAL A 493 14.22 24.14 -7.74
CA VAL A 493 12.93 23.97 -7.03
C VAL A 493 13.17 23.77 -5.53
N GLY A 494 12.47 24.52 -4.69
CA GLY A 494 12.70 24.58 -3.24
C GLY A 494 13.70 25.63 -2.78
N ALA A 495 14.37 26.35 -3.71
CA ALA A 495 15.25 27.44 -3.34
C ALA A 495 14.48 28.64 -2.80
N ARG A 496 14.98 29.23 -1.71
CA ARG A 496 14.45 30.46 -1.11
C ARG A 496 15.32 31.66 -1.47
N ILE A 497 14.70 32.72 -1.97
CA ILE A 497 15.34 33.95 -2.43
C ILE A 497 14.88 35.11 -1.55
N THR A 498 15.81 35.81 -0.93
CA THR A 498 15.53 37.04 -0.17
C THR A 498 15.98 38.27 -0.93
N ALA A 499 15.10 39.26 -1.04
CA ALA A 499 15.41 40.59 -1.57
C ALA A 499 15.37 41.60 -0.44
N THR A 500 16.54 42.13 -0.05
CA THR A 500 16.67 43.08 1.06
C THR A 500 16.97 44.48 0.54
N THR A 501 16.08 45.43 0.86
CA THR A 501 16.20 46.86 0.55
C THR A 501 16.27 47.69 1.84
N THR A 502 16.14 49.02 1.76
CA THR A 502 16.07 49.84 2.97
C THR A 502 14.71 49.81 3.66
N THR A 503 13.66 49.38 2.95
CA THR A 503 12.28 49.30 3.43
C THR A 503 11.95 47.98 4.11
N GLY A 504 12.62 46.88 3.74
CA GLY A 504 12.35 45.57 4.32
C GLY A 504 13.12 44.43 3.64
N THR A 505 12.72 43.19 3.94
CA THR A 505 13.16 41.99 3.23
C THR A 505 11.94 41.24 2.77
N GLN A 506 11.92 40.85 1.49
CA GLN A 506 10.88 40.01 0.91
C GLN A 506 11.44 38.60 0.70
N LEU A 507 10.60 37.58 0.84
CA LEU A 507 10.93 36.18 0.54
C LEU A 507 10.12 35.67 -0.66
N ARG A 508 10.80 34.91 -1.55
CA ARG A 508 10.16 34.09 -2.59
C ARG A 508 10.77 32.69 -2.57
N GLU A 509 9.98 31.70 -2.94
CA GLU A 509 10.42 30.30 -3.10
C GLU A 509 10.16 29.84 -4.54
N ILE A 510 11.14 29.17 -5.14
CA ILE A 510 10.99 28.58 -6.48
C ILE A 510 10.20 27.28 -6.38
N ARG A 511 9.09 27.15 -7.14
CA ARG A 511 8.18 26.01 -7.10
C ARG A 511 7.65 25.68 -8.50
N ILE A 512 7.20 24.43 -8.68
CA ILE A 512 6.57 23.91 -9.91
C ILE A 512 5.20 23.32 -9.56
N GLY A 513 4.15 23.69 -10.31
CA GLY A 513 2.77 23.26 -10.07
C GLY A 513 2.16 23.87 -8.81
N ASN A 514 1.97 25.19 -8.82
CA ASN A 514 1.65 25.98 -7.63
C ASN A 514 0.20 26.47 -7.55
N ASN A 515 -0.64 26.20 -8.55
CA ASN A 515 -2.03 26.67 -8.64
C ASN A 515 -2.99 25.51 -9.06
N TYR A 516 -4.31 25.69 -8.91
CA TYR A 516 -5.30 24.71 -9.40
C TYR A 516 -5.16 24.49 -10.91
N THR A 517 -4.89 23.24 -11.32
CA THR A 517 -4.68 22.81 -12.71
C THR A 517 -3.68 23.65 -13.53
N SER A 518 -2.84 24.45 -12.86
CA SER A 518 -1.99 25.44 -13.53
C SER A 518 -0.67 25.70 -12.81
N GLN A 519 0.29 26.22 -13.55
CA GLN A 519 1.65 26.49 -13.10
C GLN A 519 2.10 27.87 -13.54
N ASN A 520 2.62 28.66 -12.59
CA ASN A 520 3.46 29.82 -12.85
C ASN A 520 4.89 29.37 -13.24
N PRO A 521 5.66 30.20 -13.98
CA PRO A 521 7.04 29.85 -14.29
C PRO A 521 7.92 29.79 -13.03
N ALA A 522 9.02 29.02 -13.09
CA ALA A 522 10.05 28.94 -12.05
C ALA A 522 10.93 30.21 -12.00
N GLU A 523 10.28 31.38 -11.85
CA GLU A 523 10.89 32.70 -11.79
C GLU A 523 10.32 33.48 -10.60
N ALA A 524 11.19 34.11 -9.81
CA ALA A 524 10.77 34.93 -8.68
C ALA A 524 10.74 36.41 -9.05
N HIS A 525 9.58 37.05 -8.88
CA HIS A 525 9.40 38.48 -9.09
C HIS A 525 9.34 39.24 -7.76
N PHE A 526 10.05 40.38 -7.70
CA PHE A 526 10.08 41.30 -6.58
C PHE A 526 9.73 42.71 -7.05
N GLY A 527 8.65 43.29 -6.54
CA GLY A 527 8.43 44.73 -6.60
C GLY A 527 9.27 45.42 -5.55
N LEU A 528 9.91 46.52 -5.90
CA LEU A 528 10.92 47.19 -5.07
C LEU A 528 10.51 48.63 -4.71
N GLY A 529 9.32 49.08 -5.11
CA GLY A 529 8.86 50.45 -4.89
C GLY A 529 9.86 51.46 -5.47
N GLU A 530 10.25 52.48 -4.69
CA GLU A 530 11.20 53.51 -5.11
C GLU A 530 12.68 53.06 -5.05
N GLU A 531 12.99 51.81 -4.68
CA GLU A 531 14.36 51.35 -4.48
C GLU A 531 15.08 51.08 -5.81
N THR A 532 16.36 51.48 -5.90
CA THR A 532 17.15 51.43 -7.15
C THR A 532 18.30 50.42 -7.12
N GLU A 533 18.54 49.81 -5.97
CA GLU A 533 19.51 48.73 -5.76
C GLU A 533 18.95 47.77 -4.69
N VAL A 534 19.27 46.48 -4.78
CA VAL A 534 18.81 45.45 -3.83
C VAL A 534 19.93 44.47 -3.47
N GLU A 535 19.91 43.93 -2.25
CA GLU A 535 20.74 42.78 -1.84
C GLU A 535 19.94 41.48 -2.06
N ILE A 536 20.53 40.53 -2.79
CA ILE A 536 19.92 39.22 -3.04
C ILE A 536 20.63 38.15 -2.21
N GLY A 537 19.84 37.43 -1.41
CA GLY A 537 20.22 36.18 -0.77
C GLY A 537 19.56 35.00 -1.48
N VAL A 538 20.28 33.88 -1.63
CA VAL A 538 19.71 32.61 -2.11
C VAL A 538 20.09 31.51 -1.13
N ARG A 539 19.11 30.76 -0.63
CA ARG A 539 19.29 29.44 -0.01
C ARG A 539 18.89 28.39 -1.03
N TRP A 540 19.84 27.61 -1.50
CA TRP A 540 19.61 26.50 -2.43
C TRP A 540 18.95 25.32 -1.69
N PRO A 541 18.27 24.40 -2.39
CA PRO A 541 17.63 23.24 -1.78
C PRO A 541 18.60 22.38 -0.96
N ASP A 542 19.84 22.23 -1.45
CA ASP A 542 20.93 21.54 -0.73
C ASP A 542 21.55 22.31 0.45
N GLY A 543 20.91 23.41 0.88
CA GLY A 543 21.32 24.24 2.01
C GLY A 543 22.45 25.23 1.73
N ARG A 544 23.08 25.22 0.54
CA ARG A 544 24.11 26.21 0.19
C ARG A 544 23.51 27.62 0.15
N ARG A 545 24.36 28.64 0.34
CA ARG A 545 23.92 30.04 0.34
C ARG A 545 24.75 30.94 -0.57
N LEU A 546 24.08 31.90 -1.22
CA LEU A 546 24.67 32.99 -1.99
C LEU A 546 24.18 34.33 -1.42
N THR A 547 25.04 35.35 -1.41
CA THR A 547 24.65 36.73 -1.12
C THR A 547 25.33 37.66 -2.10
N VAL A 548 24.55 38.52 -2.77
CA VAL A 548 25.01 39.50 -3.75
C VAL A 548 24.48 40.87 -3.35
N THR A 549 25.38 41.83 -3.14
CA THR A 549 25.03 43.18 -2.69
C THR A 549 25.05 44.17 -3.85
N GLY A 550 24.09 45.09 -3.92
CA GLY A 550 24.08 46.18 -4.90
C GLY A 550 23.75 45.70 -6.31
N THR A 551 22.74 44.82 -6.43
CA THR A 551 22.16 44.41 -7.71
C THR A 551 21.30 45.55 -8.25
N ASP A 552 21.51 45.93 -9.51
CA ASP A 552 20.71 46.95 -10.21
C ASP A 552 19.27 46.43 -10.41
N VAL A 553 18.27 47.33 -10.39
CA VAL A 553 16.85 47.02 -10.60
C VAL A 553 16.41 47.16 -12.07
N ASP A 554 15.13 46.93 -12.35
CA ASP A 554 14.46 47.01 -13.66
C ASP A 554 15.00 46.03 -14.70
N GLN A 555 15.24 44.80 -14.28
CA GLN A 555 15.78 43.75 -15.14
C GLN A 555 15.41 42.35 -14.64
N GLN A 556 15.68 41.37 -15.49
CA GLN A 556 15.79 39.96 -15.11
C GLN A 556 17.26 39.64 -14.82
N GLN A 557 17.52 38.90 -13.74
CA GLN A 557 18.85 38.51 -13.31
C GLN A 557 18.90 37.00 -13.00
N THR A 558 19.83 36.30 -13.64
CA THR A 558 20.10 34.88 -13.37
C THR A 558 21.25 34.72 -12.36
N TYR A 559 21.10 33.80 -11.41
CA TYR A 559 22.18 33.38 -10.50
C TYR A 559 22.43 31.87 -10.60
N THR A 560 23.70 31.47 -10.77
CA THR A 560 24.09 30.06 -10.95
C THR A 560 24.84 29.48 -9.75
N GLN A 561 24.51 28.27 -9.32
CA GLN A 561 25.25 27.53 -8.27
C GLN A 561 26.59 26.98 -8.82
N THR A 562 27.73 27.43 -8.29
CA THR A 562 29.08 27.18 -8.86
C THR A 562 29.97 26.18 -8.11
N VAL A 563 29.53 25.58 -7.00
CA VAL A 563 30.32 24.61 -6.21
C VAL A 563 29.53 23.32 -6.00
N ILE A 564 29.97 22.23 -6.62
CA ILE A 564 29.48 20.86 -6.35
C ILE A 564 30.36 20.28 -5.25
N LEU A 565 29.83 20.12 -4.03
CA LEU A 565 30.46 19.30 -3.00
C LEU A 565 30.07 17.83 -3.24
N PRO A 566 30.93 16.85 -2.89
CA PRO A 566 30.51 15.45 -2.87
C PRO A 566 29.48 15.22 -1.76
N SER A 567 28.41 14.49 -2.08
CA SER A 567 27.33 14.18 -1.12
C SER A 567 27.45 12.76 -0.58
N LEU A 568 27.23 12.58 0.72
CA LEU A 568 26.95 11.26 1.28
C LEU A 568 25.44 11.05 1.20
N LEU A 569 25.02 9.97 0.57
CA LEU A 569 23.62 9.55 0.49
C LEU A 569 23.47 8.26 1.31
N VAL A 570 22.70 8.32 2.39
CA VAL A 570 22.53 7.21 3.34
C VAL A 570 21.16 6.57 3.16
N ASN A 571 21.11 5.37 2.60
CA ASN A 571 19.87 4.61 2.49
C ASN A 571 19.63 3.78 3.77
N GLN A 572 18.39 3.80 4.26
CA GLN A 572 17.95 3.16 5.51
C GLN A 572 18.72 3.63 6.76
N GLY A 573 19.11 4.90 6.82
CA GLY A 573 19.82 5.47 7.96
C GLY A 573 19.97 6.99 7.89
N THR A 574 20.70 7.55 8.85
CA THR A 574 20.96 9.00 8.95
C THR A 574 22.39 9.34 8.59
N GLY A 575 22.62 10.62 8.26
CA GLY A 575 23.93 11.17 7.87
C GLY A 575 24.03 11.57 6.40
N THR A 576 22.90 11.65 5.70
CA THR A 576 22.84 12.22 4.34
C THR A 576 23.22 13.70 4.38
N GLY A 577 23.98 14.16 3.39
CA GLY A 577 24.35 15.57 3.26
C GLY A 577 25.56 15.81 2.38
N ALA A 578 25.87 17.08 2.12
CA ALA A 578 27.08 17.50 1.42
C ALA A 578 28.24 17.67 2.42
N TYR A 579 29.39 17.05 2.11
CA TYR A 579 30.56 17.01 2.99
C TYR A 579 31.85 17.32 2.24
N ASP A 580 32.87 17.80 2.94
CA ASP A 580 34.21 17.93 2.35
C ASP A 580 34.92 16.56 2.31
N GLU A 581 35.82 16.37 1.33
CA GLU A 581 36.69 15.18 1.29
C GLU A 581 37.45 15.04 2.63
N GLY A 582 37.32 13.87 3.26
CA GLY A 582 37.96 13.52 4.52
C GLY A 582 37.13 13.77 5.78
N ASP A 583 35.93 14.37 5.65
CA ASP A 583 35.01 14.53 6.77
C ASP A 583 34.66 13.18 7.42
N GLN A 584 34.43 13.23 8.73
CA GLN A 584 34.05 12.09 9.56
C GLN A 584 32.58 12.25 9.93
N ILE A 585 31.69 11.55 9.22
CA ILE A 585 30.24 11.64 9.40
C ILE A 585 29.79 10.52 10.33
N ALA A 586 29.06 10.87 11.38
CA ALA A 586 28.36 9.87 12.19
C ALA A 586 27.12 9.39 11.42
N VAL A 587 27.08 8.11 11.09
CA VAL A 587 25.96 7.48 10.39
C VAL A 587 25.28 6.47 11.31
N LYS A 588 23.95 6.44 11.28
CA LYS A 588 23.14 5.55 12.12
C LYS A 588 22.10 4.84 11.27
N ALA A 589 22.06 3.52 11.35
CA ALA A 589 21.05 2.72 10.68
C ALA A 589 19.69 3.01 11.32
N LYS A 590 18.65 3.02 10.50
CA LYS A 590 17.28 3.18 10.97
C LYS A 590 16.92 2.05 11.94
N THR A 591 15.92 2.30 12.79
CA THR A 591 15.31 1.22 13.56
C THR A 591 14.62 0.27 12.58
N PRO A 592 14.92 -1.04 12.59
CA PRO A 592 14.26 -2.00 11.71
C PRO A 592 12.79 -2.20 12.11
N ASP A 593 11.93 -2.38 11.12
CA ASP A 593 10.53 -2.75 11.30
C ASP A 593 10.37 -4.27 11.45
N GLY A 594 9.36 -4.71 12.21
CA GLY A 594 9.04 -6.13 12.38
C GLY A 594 10.22 -6.97 12.90
N ASN A 595 10.41 -8.16 12.33
CA ASN A 595 11.47 -9.10 12.74
C ASN A 595 12.77 -8.97 11.92
N TYR A 596 13.16 -7.75 11.55
CA TYR A 596 14.42 -7.48 10.85
C TYR A 596 15.53 -7.06 11.80
N HIS A 597 16.77 -7.42 11.43
CA HIS A 597 17.96 -7.14 12.24
C HIS A 597 19.03 -6.47 11.38
N PHE A 598 19.65 -5.41 11.89
CA PHE A 598 20.78 -4.77 11.22
C PHE A 598 21.91 -5.78 10.99
N SER A 599 22.52 -5.75 9.81
CA SER A 599 23.57 -6.72 9.43
C SER A 599 24.92 -6.07 9.18
N HIS A 600 24.96 -5.02 8.34
CA HIS A 600 26.16 -4.28 7.98
C HIS A 600 25.83 -3.06 7.11
N TRP A 601 26.78 -2.13 7.06
CA TRP A 601 26.84 -1.09 6.05
C TRP A 601 27.54 -1.57 4.76
N SER A 602 27.00 -1.21 3.60
CA SER A 602 27.67 -1.33 2.31
C SER A 602 27.87 0.04 1.69
N SER A 603 28.84 0.18 0.78
CA SER A 603 29.13 1.42 0.06
C SER A 603 29.39 1.15 -1.42
N ALA A 604 28.84 1.99 -2.29
CA ALA A 604 29.10 1.98 -3.72
C ALA A 604 30.31 2.84 -4.13
N GLY A 605 31.01 3.47 -3.17
CA GLY A 605 32.11 4.42 -3.40
C GLY A 605 33.38 4.08 -2.62
N SER A 606 34.38 4.97 -2.67
CA SER A 606 35.71 4.71 -2.09
C SER A 606 35.88 5.08 -0.61
N GLY A 607 34.81 5.55 0.04
CA GLY A 607 34.81 5.90 1.47
C GLY A 607 34.92 4.67 2.38
N SER A 608 35.07 4.92 3.68
CA SER A 608 35.32 3.85 4.66
C SER A 608 34.59 4.04 5.98
N PHE A 609 34.05 2.94 6.51
CA PHE A 609 33.47 2.87 7.84
C PHE A 609 34.53 2.58 8.91
N GLU A 610 34.41 3.19 10.08
CA GLU A 610 35.19 2.82 11.27
C GLU A 610 34.87 1.38 11.71
N ASP A 611 33.58 1.05 11.76
CA ASP A 611 33.07 -0.30 11.93
C ASP A 611 31.79 -0.48 11.12
N ALA A 612 31.86 -1.19 9.99
CA ALA A 612 30.70 -1.45 9.14
C ALA A 612 29.67 -2.40 9.79
N ARG A 613 29.98 -3.04 10.93
CA ARG A 613 29.08 -3.94 11.67
C ARG A 613 28.39 -3.30 12.86
N SER A 614 28.70 -2.04 13.14
CA SER A 614 27.96 -1.26 14.13
C SER A 614 26.81 -0.52 13.46
N SER A 615 25.60 -0.64 14.03
CA SER A 615 24.43 0.12 13.56
C SER A 615 24.61 1.63 13.74
N GLU A 616 25.53 2.05 14.62
CA GLU A 616 26.00 3.43 14.75
C GLU A 616 27.52 3.45 14.50
N THR A 617 27.97 4.13 13.46
CA THR A 617 29.39 4.14 13.05
C THR A 617 29.82 5.48 12.47
N THR A 618 31.11 5.62 12.19
CA THR A 618 31.67 6.81 11.52
C THR A 618 32.03 6.46 10.08
N PHE A 619 31.55 7.23 9.10
CA PHE A 619 31.94 7.15 7.69
C PHE A 619 32.92 8.26 7.33
N THR A 620 33.99 7.90 6.60
CA THR A 620 34.96 8.86 6.07
C THR A 620 34.63 9.20 4.63
N MET A 621 34.35 10.48 4.37
CA MET A 621 33.95 10.98 3.04
C MET A 621 35.11 10.97 2.04
N PRO A 622 34.92 10.45 0.81
CA PRO A 622 35.89 10.63 -0.28
C PRO A 622 35.59 11.90 -1.11
N ALA A 623 36.29 12.08 -2.24
CA ALA A 623 36.15 13.28 -3.08
C ALA A 623 34.93 13.24 -4.02
N GLU A 624 34.27 12.09 -4.12
CA GLU A 624 33.07 11.85 -4.91
C GLU A 624 31.82 11.67 -4.04
N THR A 625 30.64 11.90 -4.61
CA THR A 625 29.37 11.51 -3.99
C THR A 625 29.35 10.00 -3.77
N VAL A 626 28.94 9.57 -2.57
CA VAL A 626 28.90 8.15 -2.20
C VAL A 626 27.54 7.78 -1.64
N HIS A 627 27.03 6.66 -2.14
CA HIS A 627 25.90 5.97 -1.56
C HIS A 627 26.38 4.93 -0.55
N ILE A 628 25.82 4.98 0.65
CA ILE A 628 25.93 3.92 1.65
C ILE A 628 24.55 3.36 1.96
N VAL A 629 24.48 2.07 2.30
CA VAL A 629 23.22 1.39 2.60
C VAL A 629 23.36 0.66 3.93
N ALA A 630 22.44 0.89 4.86
CA ALA A 630 22.27 0.02 6.02
C ALA A 630 21.47 -1.21 5.58
N ASN A 631 22.10 -2.39 5.63
CA ASN A 631 21.49 -3.64 5.20
C ASN A 631 20.91 -4.38 6.40
N PHE A 632 19.72 -4.95 6.23
CA PHE A 632 19.01 -5.71 7.24
C PHE A 632 18.77 -7.15 6.77
N VAL A 633 18.69 -8.08 7.70
CA VAL A 633 18.36 -9.49 7.43
C VAL A 633 17.12 -9.91 8.23
N PRO A 634 16.24 -10.75 7.65
CA PRO A 634 15.03 -11.19 8.34
C PRO A 634 15.31 -12.28 9.38
N GLY A 635 14.45 -12.36 10.39
CA GLY A 635 14.33 -13.47 11.33
C GLY A 635 15.33 -13.45 12.48
N VAL A 636 16.61 -13.69 12.18
CA VAL A 636 17.66 -13.90 13.21
C VAL A 636 18.82 -12.92 13.07
N ALA A 637 19.13 -12.19 14.15
CA ALA A 637 20.26 -11.26 14.22
C ALA A 637 21.59 -11.92 13.83
N ILE A 638 22.51 -11.18 13.20
CA ILE A 638 23.81 -11.71 12.73
C ILE A 638 24.67 -12.22 13.89
N GLU A 639 24.51 -11.66 15.08
CA GLU A 639 25.26 -12.01 16.29
C GLU A 639 24.76 -13.30 16.96
N GLN A 640 23.53 -13.73 16.66
CA GLN A 640 22.97 -14.96 17.22
C GLN A 640 23.67 -16.20 16.64
N GLU A 641 24.04 -17.14 17.51
CA GLU A 641 24.74 -18.36 17.13
C GLU A 641 23.78 -19.39 16.49
N VAL A 642 23.56 -19.25 15.19
CA VAL A 642 22.78 -20.18 14.35
C VAL A 642 23.56 -20.58 13.10
N SER A 643 23.20 -21.71 12.48
CA SER A 643 23.86 -22.14 11.24
C SER A 643 23.48 -21.24 10.05
N LEU A 644 24.30 -21.29 8.99
CA LEU A 644 24.01 -20.55 7.77
C LEU A 644 22.80 -21.11 7.01
N ALA A 645 22.53 -22.41 7.11
CA ALA A 645 21.33 -23.01 6.56
C ALA A 645 20.06 -22.47 7.25
N ARG A 646 20.11 -22.31 8.58
CA ARG A 646 19.04 -21.70 9.38
C ARG A 646 18.75 -20.24 8.96
N ARG A 647 19.79 -19.47 8.61
CA ARG A 647 19.65 -18.09 8.08
C ARG A 647 19.07 -18.04 6.67
N TRP A 648 19.53 -18.91 5.77
CA TRP A 648 18.95 -19.02 4.43
C TRP A 648 17.49 -19.47 4.47
N ASN A 649 17.12 -20.30 5.44
CA ASN A 649 15.73 -20.64 5.65
C ASN A 649 14.86 -19.42 6.01
N GLU A 650 15.33 -18.48 6.85
CA GLU A 650 14.61 -17.21 7.09
C GLU A 650 14.42 -16.40 5.81
N VAL A 651 15.46 -16.29 4.98
CA VAL A 651 15.34 -15.56 3.70
C VAL A 651 14.32 -16.23 2.78
N ILE A 652 14.25 -17.56 2.75
CA ILE A 652 13.26 -18.30 1.96
C ILE A 652 11.84 -18.11 2.53
N LEU A 653 11.68 -18.17 3.86
CA LEU A 653 10.38 -17.93 4.51
C LEU A 653 9.91 -16.51 4.25
N GLN A 654 10.80 -15.52 4.40
CA GLN A 654 10.52 -14.13 4.07
C GLN A 654 10.19 -13.94 2.59
N ALA A 655 10.85 -14.68 1.69
CA ALA A 655 10.51 -14.69 0.28
C ALA A 655 9.10 -15.22 0.01
N ILE A 656 8.66 -16.24 0.75
CA ILE A 656 7.29 -16.77 0.67
C ILE A 656 6.26 -15.76 1.19
N ARG A 657 6.55 -15.06 2.30
CA ARG A 657 5.67 -13.98 2.82
C ARG A 657 5.48 -12.84 1.82
N ASN A 658 6.42 -12.66 0.89
CA ASN A 658 6.44 -11.63 -0.14
C ASN A 658 6.05 -12.15 -1.55
N ASP A 659 5.48 -13.35 -1.64
CA ASP A 659 5.04 -14.01 -2.86
C ASP A 659 3.51 -14.21 -2.89
N PHE A 660 2.97 -14.55 -4.06
CA PHE A 660 1.57 -14.96 -4.16
C PHE A 660 1.29 -16.24 -3.34
N ALA A 661 0.11 -16.35 -2.73
CA ALA A 661 -0.28 -17.51 -1.93
C ALA A 661 -0.41 -18.81 -2.76
N ARG A 662 0.69 -19.57 -2.88
CA ARG A 662 0.79 -20.76 -3.75
C ARG A 662 1.43 -21.95 -3.02
N PRO A 663 0.67 -22.67 -2.16
CA PRO A 663 1.23 -23.69 -1.26
C PRO A 663 1.99 -24.83 -1.97
N THR A 664 1.56 -25.24 -3.17
CA THR A 664 2.27 -26.24 -3.99
C THR A 664 3.65 -25.76 -4.43
N VAL A 665 3.71 -24.53 -4.95
CA VAL A 665 4.95 -23.88 -5.40
C VAL A 665 5.88 -23.64 -4.20
N HIS A 666 5.34 -23.20 -3.07
CA HIS A 666 6.12 -22.94 -1.86
C HIS A 666 6.70 -24.22 -1.24
N ALA A 667 5.92 -25.30 -1.14
CA ALA A 667 6.42 -26.61 -0.69
C ALA A 667 7.59 -27.10 -1.55
N ARG A 668 7.48 -26.93 -2.88
CA ARG A 668 8.54 -27.29 -3.83
C ARG A 668 9.77 -26.38 -3.72
N ASN A 669 9.59 -25.07 -3.54
CA ASN A 669 10.69 -24.13 -3.37
C ASN A 669 11.46 -24.41 -2.07
N LEU A 670 10.76 -24.67 -0.97
CA LEU A 670 11.34 -25.10 0.31
C LEU A 670 12.14 -26.39 0.14
N PHE A 671 11.61 -27.38 -0.57
CA PHE A 671 12.33 -28.62 -0.85
C PHE A 671 13.58 -28.40 -1.71
N HIS A 672 13.46 -27.75 -2.88
CA HIS A 672 14.58 -27.58 -3.80
C HIS A 672 15.72 -26.78 -3.17
N ALA A 673 15.41 -25.72 -2.43
CA ALA A 673 16.43 -24.96 -1.71
C ALA A 673 17.08 -25.81 -0.59
N SER A 674 16.29 -26.55 0.18
CA SER A 674 16.80 -27.43 1.24
C SER A 674 17.66 -28.57 0.69
N ALA A 675 17.25 -29.18 -0.42
CA ALA A 675 17.99 -30.24 -1.10
C ALA A 675 19.27 -29.70 -1.74
N ALA A 676 19.26 -28.49 -2.30
CA ALA A 676 20.47 -27.86 -2.81
C ALA A 676 21.48 -27.54 -1.69
N MET A 677 21.01 -27.06 -0.53
CA MET A 677 21.86 -26.88 0.65
C MET A 677 22.41 -28.21 1.18
N TYR A 678 21.60 -29.27 1.16
CA TYR A 678 22.04 -30.61 1.52
C TYR A 678 23.10 -31.16 0.53
N ASP A 679 22.87 -31.03 -0.78
CA ASP A 679 23.82 -31.44 -1.81
C ASP A 679 25.15 -30.68 -1.69
N ALA A 680 25.08 -29.38 -1.38
CA ALA A 680 26.26 -28.55 -1.10
C ALA A 680 27.03 -29.05 0.13
N TRP A 681 26.34 -29.53 1.17
CA TRP A 681 26.98 -30.11 2.35
C TRP A 681 27.56 -31.51 2.09
N ALA A 682 26.78 -32.37 1.41
CA ALA A 682 27.10 -33.76 1.09
C ALA A 682 28.25 -33.88 0.08
N ALA A 683 28.44 -32.90 -0.80
CA ALA A 683 29.57 -32.85 -1.75
C ALA A 683 30.95 -32.95 -1.07
N TYR A 684 31.04 -32.61 0.22
CA TYR A 684 32.25 -32.69 1.03
C TYR A 684 32.20 -33.80 2.10
N ASP A 685 31.18 -34.65 2.10
CA ASP A 685 31.05 -35.75 3.04
C ASP A 685 31.54 -37.08 2.44
N ASP A 686 32.17 -37.92 3.25
CA ASP A 686 32.71 -39.22 2.79
C ASP A 686 31.64 -40.33 2.74
N THR A 687 30.49 -40.13 3.41
CA THR A 687 29.44 -41.15 3.55
C THR A 687 28.13 -40.72 2.90
N ALA A 688 27.73 -39.46 3.11
CA ALA A 688 26.47 -38.97 2.58
C ALA A 688 26.50 -38.87 1.05
N GLU A 689 25.37 -39.19 0.41
CA GLU A 689 25.19 -39.02 -1.01
C GLU A 689 24.26 -37.85 -1.31
N SER A 690 24.54 -37.12 -2.38
CA SER A 690 23.70 -36.05 -2.91
C SER A 690 22.43 -36.57 -3.60
N TRP A 691 21.36 -35.77 -3.54
CA TRP A 691 20.07 -36.07 -4.12
C TRP A 691 20.01 -35.82 -5.63
N LEU A 692 20.54 -34.69 -6.12
CA LEU A 692 20.58 -34.35 -7.54
C LEU A 692 22.01 -34.25 -8.09
N LEU A 693 22.95 -33.67 -7.35
CA LEU A 693 24.35 -33.56 -7.74
C LEU A 693 24.93 -34.95 -8.02
N GLY A 694 25.59 -35.13 -9.16
CA GLY A 694 26.09 -36.43 -9.63
C GLY A 694 25.05 -37.37 -10.23
N ARG A 695 23.77 -36.98 -10.27
CA ARG A 695 22.64 -37.83 -10.70
C ARG A 695 21.89 -37.25 -11.89
N THR A 696 20.92 -38.01 -12.40
CA THR A 696 19.96 -37.55 -13.41
C THR A 696 18.54 -37.82 -12.92
N ARG A 697 17.71 -36.78 -12.86
CA ARG A 697 16.28 -36.87 -12.51
C ARG A 697 15.46 -36.08 -13.53
N ALA A 698 14.26 -36.55 -13.89
CA ALA A 698 13.43 -35.95 -14.95
C ALA A 698 14.15 -35.69 -16.29
N GLY A 699 15.19 -36.47 -16.61
CA GLY A 699 16.05 -36.22 -17.78
C GLY A 699 16.98 -34.99 -17.66
N ALA A 700 17.02 -34.31 -16.51
CA ALA A 700 18.01 -33.30 -16.17
C ALA A 700 19.20 -33.96 -15.47
N ALA A 701 20.35 -33.97 -16.14
CA ALA A 701 21.61 -34.46 -15.57
C ALA A 701 22.31 -33.34 -14.80
N CYS A 702 22.90 -33.68 -13.65
CA CYS A 702 23.81 -32.84 -12.89
C CYS A 702 25.13 -33.60 -12.73
N ALA A 703 26.02 -33.51 -13.71
CA ALA A 703 27.29 -34.23 -13.65
C ALA A 703 28.17 -33.69 -12.52
N PHE A 704 28.83 -34.58 -11.78
CA PHE A 704 29.68 -34.19 -10.66
C PHE A 704 31.05 -34.85 -10.77
N ASP A 705 32.07 -34.02 -10.91
CA ASP A 705 33.48 -34.44 -10.90
C ASP A 705 34.05 -34.36 -9.48
N ALA A 706 35.12 -35.12 -9.22
CA ALA A 706 35.79 -35.10 -7.93
C ALA A 706 36.31 -33.69 -7.58
N LEU A 707 35.99 -33.22 -6.37
CA LEU A 707 36.44 -31.92 -5.90
C LEU A 707 37.96 -31.88 -5.69
N PRO A 708 38.62 -30.76 -6.01
CA PRO A 708 39.99 -30.51 -5.59
C PRO A 708 40.12 -30.53 -4.05
N PRO A 709 41.28 -30.92 -3.49
CA PRO A 709 41.49 -30.87 -2.04
C PRO A 709 41.26 -29.47 -1.47
N ASN A 710 40.50 -29.40 -0.36
CA ASN A 710 40.25 -28.16 0.38
C ASN A 710 40.65 -28.35 1.85
N ASP A 711 41.46 -27.43 2.37
CA ASP A 711 41.98 -27.48 3.74
C ASP A 711 40.95 -27.01 4.79
N ASP A 712 39.88 -26.31 4.38
CA ASP A 712 38.80 -25.83 5.24
C ASP A 712 37.41 -26.21 4.70
N ILE A 713 37.03 -27.46 4.95
CA ILE A 713 35.73 -28.02 4.53
C ILE A 713 34.56 -27.28 5.21
N THR A 714 34.74 -26.74 6.41
CA THR A 714 33.66 -26.09 7.15
C THR A 714 33.24 -24.79 6.46
N GLU A 715 34.21 -23.95 6.11
CA GLU A 715 33.93 -22.71 5.36
C GLU A 715 33.52 -23.01 3.92
N ALA A 716 34.10 -24.04 3.29
CA ALA A 716 33.70 -24.45 1.95
C ALA A 716 32.21 -24.84 1.88
N ARG A 717 31.72 -25.59 2.87
CA ARG A 717 30.29 -25.94 2.98
C ARG A 717 29.41 -24.69 3.09
N LYS A 718 29.77 -23.74 3.96
CA LYS A 718 29.02 -22.48 4.17
C LYS A 718 28.93 -21.64 2.90
N GLU A 719 30.05 -21.46 2.21
CA GLU A 719 30.08 -20.68 0.97
C GLU A 719 29.31 -21.39 -0.15
N THR A 720 29.56 -22.68 -0.41
CA THR A 720 28.84 -23.44 -1.45
C THR A 720 27.32 -23.43 -1.22
N LEU A 721 26.84 -23.65 0.01
CA LEU A 721 25.40 -23.66 0.29
C LEU A 721 24.77 -22.27 0.09
N SER A 722 25.51 -21.19 0.38
CA SER A 722 24.99 -19.83 0.27
C SER A 722 24.77 -19.43 -1.18
N TYR A 723 25.73 -19.70 -2.05
CA TYR A 723 25.54 -19.48 -3.49
C TYR A 723 24.43 -20.37 -4.04
N ALA A 724 24.29 -21.61 -3.58
CA ALA A 724 23.21 -22.48 -4.01
C ALA A 724 21.81 -21.92 -3.63
N ALA A 725 21.62 -21.55 -2.37
CA ALA A 725 20.36 -20.98 -1.88
C ALA A 725 20.07 -19.62 -2.54
N TYR A 726 21.06 -18.72 -2.58
CA TYR A 726 20.96 -17.40 -3.19
C TYR A 726 20.44 -17.45 -4.63
N ARG A 727 21.06 -18.28 -5.47
CA ARG A 727 20.70 -18.38 -6.90
C ARG A 727 19.33 -19.01 -7.10
N ILE A 728 18.95 -19.99 -6.27
CA ILE A 728 17.59 -20.55 -6.31
C ILE A 728 16.57 -19.47 -5.95
N ILE A 729 16.74 -18.74 -4.84
CA ILE A 729 15.81 -17.70 -4.42
C ILE A 729 15.66 -16.62 -5.51
N ARG A 730 16.79 -16.11 -6.03
CA ARG A 730 16.81 -15.11 -7.11
C ARG A 730 16.07 -15.55 -8.37
N HIS A 731 16.08 -16.84 -8.69
CA HIS A 731 15.36 -17.39 -9.83
C HIS A 731 13.86 -17.56 -9.52
N ARG A 732 13.55 -18.22 -8.40
CA ARG A 732 12.21 -18.70 -8.05
C ARG A 732 11.22 -17.58 -7.75
N PHE A 733 11.70 -16.50 -7.16
CA PHE A 733 10.89 -15.36 -6.73
C PHE A 733 11.08 -14.13 -7.64
N SER A 734 11.60 -14.33 -8.85
CA SER A 734 11.87 -13.24 -9.81
C SER A 734 10.60 -12.50 -10.28
N LEU A 735 9.45 -13.15 -10.18
CA LEU A 735 8.13 -12.63 -10.57
C LEU A 735 7.18 -12.44 -9.38
N SER A 736 7.70 -12.51 -8.16
CA SER A 736 6.92 -12.27 -6.95
C SER A 736 6.59 -10.78 -6.80
N PRO A 737 5.44 -10.42 -6.20
CA PRO A 737 5.09 -9.03 -5.91
C PRO A 737 6.20 -8.30 -5.16
N GLY A 738 6.76 -8.91 -4.10
CA GLY A 738 7.85 -8.34 -3.30
C GLY A 738 9.26 -8.60 -3.84
N ARG A 739 9.46 -8.85 -5.14
CA ARG A 739 10.77 -9.21 -5.74
C ARG A 739 11.93 -8.31 -5.32
N THR A 740 11.69 -7.01 -5.13
CA THR A 740 12.72 -6.04 -4.72
C THR A 740 13.17 -6.31 -3.29
N GLN A 741 12.23 -6.51 -2.36
CA GLN A 741 12.55 -6.85 -0.97
C GLN A 741 13.27 -8.19 -0.87
N ILE A 742 12.75 -9.22 -1.55
CA ILE A 742 13.35 -10.57 -1.56
C ILE A 742 14.80 -10.53 -2.05
N ARG A 743 15.05 -9.75 -3.11
CA ARG A 743 16.41 -9.53 -3.62
C ARG A 743 17.27 -8.84 -2.57
N ARG A 744 16.79 -7.77 -1.94
CA ARG A 744 17.51 -7.04 -0.90
C ARG A 744 17.89 -7.96 0.27
N ASP A 745 16.97 -8.79 0.75
CA ASP A 745 17.22 -9.72 1.86
C ASP A 745 18.30 -10.75 1.52
N ALA A 746 18.23 -11.32 0.31
CA ALA A 746 19.21 -12.28 -0.16
C ALA A 746 20.60 -11.65 -0.38
N ASP A 747 20.65 -10.45 -0.98
CA ASP A 747 21.87 -9.68 -1.21
C ASP A 747 22.48 -9.26 0.15
N ALA A 748 21.66 -8.83 1.12
CA ALA A 748 22.08 -8.47 2.48
C ALA A 748 22.71 -9.65 3.23
N LEU A 749 22.14 -10.86 3.14
CA LEU A 749 22.72 -12.04 3.76
C LEU A 749 24.06 -12.43 3.12
N MET A 750 24.19 -12.33 1.78
CA MET A 750 25.47 -12.55 1.09
C MET A 750 26.53 -11.54 1.55
N GLY A 751 26.19 -10.24 1.58
CA GLY A 751 27.07 -9.17 2.05
C GLY A 751 27.45 -9.34 3.52
N ALA A 752 26.53 -9.80 4.37
CA ALA A 752 26.78 -10.07 5.78
C ALA A 752 27.84 -11.16 6.01
N PHE A 753 28.16 -11.99 5.02
CA PHE A 753 29.26 -12.96 5.08
C PHE A 753 30.41 -12.67 4.08
N GLY A 754 30.41 -11.48 3.47
CA GLY A 754 31.46 -11.06 2.54
C GLY A 754 31.47 -11.85 1.23
N LEU A 755 30.33 -12.39 0.82
CA LEU A 755 30.17 -13.16 -0.41
C LEU A 755 29.82 -12.24 -1.58
N ASP A 756 30.46 -12.49 -2.72
CA ASP A 756 30.31 -11.68 -3.95
C ASP A 756 29.06 -12.10 -4.73
N VAL A 757 28.03 -11.26 -4.71
CA VAL A 757 26.76 -11.49 -5.41
C VAL A 757 26.90 -11.55 -6.94
N ASP A 758 27.96 -10.94 -7.48
CA ASP A 758 28.22 -10.89 -8.92
C ASP A 758 28.98 -12.12 -9.44
N ASN A 759 29.48 -12.98 -8.55
CA ASN A 759 30.14 -14.21 -8.95
C ASN A 759 29.14 -15.25 -9.44
N ASP A 760 29.01 -15.37 -10.76
CA ASP A 760 28.09 -16.27 -11.47
C ASP A 760 28.77 -17.49 -12.12
N SER A 761 30.07 -17.70 -11.87
CA SER A 761 30.83 -18.79 -12.46
C SER A 761 30.23 -20.15 -12.10
N LEU A 762 30.19 -21.07 -13.06
CA LEU A 762 29.78 -22.47 -12.87
C LEU A 762 30.96 -23.45 -12.89
N ASP A 763 32.19 -22.97 -13.16
CA ASP A 763 33.39 -23.81 -13.27
C ASP A 763 34.05 -24.06 -11.91
N TYR A 764 33.51 -25.03 -11.19
CA TYR A 764 34.06 -25.50 -9.92
C TYR A 764 35.30 -26.41 -10.08
N THR A 765 35.61 -26.88 -11.30
CA THR A 765 36.72 -27.81 -11.54
C THR A 765 38.09 -27.19 -11.27
N THR A 766 38.14 -25.86 -11.22
CA THR A 766 39.31 -25.06 -10.85
C THR A 766 39.51 -24.93 -9.33
N GLY A 767 38.59 -25.45 -8.51
CA GLY A 767 38.60 -25.35 -7.05
C GLY A 767 37.81 -24.17 -6.49
N SER A 768 37.01 -23.48 -7.31
CA SER A 768 36.14 -22.39 -6.84
C SER A 768 34.92 -22.94 -6.08
N VAL A 769 34.83 -22.58 -4.80
CA VAL A 769 33.75 -22.98 -3.88
C VAL A 769 32.43 -22.29 -4.22
N ALA A 770 32.47 -20.98 -4.49
CA ALA A 770 31.35 -20.22 -5.04
C ALA A 770 30.78 -20.86 -6.32
N ALA A 771 31.67 -21.25 -7.25
CA ALA A 771 31.24 -21.84 -8.51
C ALA A 771 30.55 -23.19 -8.34
N LEU A 772 30.91 -23.98 -7.32
CA LEU A 772 30.20 -25.21 -7.00
C LEU A 772 28.76 -24.91 -6.54
N GLY A 773 28.58 -23.88 -5.70
CA GLY A 773 27.26 -23.47 -5.24
C GLY A 773 26.36 -22.98 -6.38
N ASN A 774 26.90 -22.13 -7.25
CA ASN A 774 26.19 -21.69 -8.46
C ASN A 774 25.85 -22.87 -9.39
N TYR A 775 26.78 -23.83 -9.56
CA TYR A 775 26.53 -25.03 -10.37
C TYR A 775 25.42 -25.91 -9.80
N ILE A 776 25.39 -26.11 -8.48
CA ILE A 776 24.30 -26.84 -7.81
C ILE A 776 22.98 -26.13 -8.06
N ALA A 777 22.90 -24.80 -7.87
CA ALA A 777 21.68 -24.05 -8.15
C ALA A 777 21.23 -24.18 -9.62
N ASP A 778 22.14 -24.06 -10.58
CA ASP A 778 21.85 -24.27 -12.01
C ASP A 778 21.26 -25.68 -12.27
N CYS A 779 21.78 -26.71 -11.60
CA CYS A 779 21.20 -28.05 -11.68
C CYS A 779 19.74 -28.09 -11.21
N TYR A 780 19.43 -27.50 -10.06
CA TYR A 780 18.06 -27.47 -9.53
C TYR A 780 17.12 -26.60 -10.36
N ILE A 781 17.59 -25.49 -10.93
CA ILE A 781 16.83 -24.64 -11.85
C ILE A 781 16.49 -25.43 -13.12
N ARG A 782 17.48 -26.06 -13.77
CA ARG A 782 17.24 -26.89 -14.97
C ARG A 782 16.37 -28.12 -14.70
N PHE A 783 16.50 -28.71 -13.53
CA PHE A 783 15.63 -29.81 -13.09
C PHE A 783 14.20 -29.32 -12.92
N GLY A 784 14.00 -28.18 -12.25
CA GLY A 784 12.68 -27.64 -11.99
C GLY A 784 11.89 -27.26 -13.24
N LEU A 785 12.56 -26.82 -14.31
CA LEU A 785 11.91 -26.59 -15.60
C LEU A 785 11.39 -27.87 -16.28
N LYS A 786 11.72 -29.06 -15.77
CA LYS A 786 11.40 -30.36 -16.37
C LYS A 786 10.69 -31.33 -15.44
N ASP A 787 10.48 -30.96 -14.19
CA ASP A 787 9.96 -31.87 -13.18
C ASP A 787 8.45 -32.03 -13.19
N GLY A 788 7.75 -31.39 -14.14
CA GLY A 788 6.29 -31.46 -14.28
C GLY A 788 5.54 -30.28 -13.66
N ALA A 789 6.21 -29.35 -12.96
CA ALA A 789 5.54 -28.22 -12.30
C ALA A 789 5.01 -27.13 -13.25
N ASN A 790 5.32 -27.20 -14.55
CA ASN A 790 4.97 -26.16 -15.54
C ASN A 790 5.53 -24.76 -15.19
N GLU A 791 6.71 -24.72 -14.59
CA GLU A 791 7.37 -23.48 -14.15
C GLU A 791 7.60 -22.46 -15.28
N GLU A 792 7.95 -22.93 -16.50
CA GLU A 792 8.21 -22.06 -17.66
C GLU A 792 6.98 -21.22 -18.06
N ASN A 793 5.76 -21.72 -17.77
CA ASN A 793 4.50 -21.02 -18.02
C ASN A 793 3.86 -20.55 -16.70
N HIS A 794 4.69 -20.19 -15.71
CA HIS A 794 4.25 -19.64 -14.43
C HIS A 794 3.26 -20.52 -13.67
N TYR A 795 3.42 -21.84 -13.74
CA TYR A 795 2.57 -22.83 -13.05
C TYR A 795 1.09 -22.78 -13.48
N ALA A 796 0.80 -22.22 -14.66
CA ALA A 796 -0.55 -22.09 -15.18
C ALA A 796 -1.25 -23.45 -15.31
N ASN A 797 -2.57 -23.44 -15.10
CA ASN A 797 -3.47 -24.57 -15.32
C ASN A 797 -3.27 -25.12 -16.75
N LEU A 798 -3.10 -26.44 -16.86
CA LEU A 798 -2.78 -27.10 -18.12
C LEU A 798 -4.01 -27.66 -18.85
N ALA A 799 -4.99 -28.18 -18.10
CA ALA A 799 -6.10 -28.92 -18.68
C ALA A 799 -7.44 -28.76 -17.95
N TYR A 800 -7.43 -28.43 -16.66
CA TYR A 800 -8.65 -28.41 -15.88
C TYR A 800 -9.63 -27.32 -16.33
N GLN A 801 -10.91 -27.66 -16.40
CA GLN A 801 -12.01 -26.73 -16.63
C GLN A 801 -13.12 -27.00 -15.60
N PRO A 802 -13.60 -25.97 -14.87
CA PRO A 802 -14.66 -26.16 -13.90
C PRO A 802 -15.98 -26.53 -14.61
N VAL A 803 -16.70 -27.50 -14.04
CA VAL A 803 -18.03 -27.90 -14.53
C VAL A 803 -19.11 -26.93 -14.03
N ASN A 804 -18.93 -26.40 -12.82
CA ASN A 804 -19.86 -25.47 -12.22
C ASN A 804 -19.55 -24.02 -12.63
N PRO A 805 -20.58 -23.19 -12.89
CA PRO A 805 -20.40 -21.76 -13.07
C PRO A 805 -19.95 -21.10 -11.76
N THR A 806 -19.30 -19.94 -11.86
CA THR A 806 -18.81 -19.18 -10.71
C THR A 806 -19.94 -18.80 -9.75
N LEU A 807 -19.72 -18.99 -8.46
CA LEU A 807 -20.60 -18.49 -7.39
C LEU A 807 -20.14 -17.08 -6.97
N ALA A 808 -21.06 -16.12 -6.92
CA ALA A 808 -20.86 -14.82 -6.28
C ALA A 808 -21.38 -14.89 -4.83
N PRO A 809 -20.53 -14.94 -3.80
CA PRO A 809 -20.96 -15.13 -2.42
C PRO A 809 -21.86 -14.01 -1.87
N GLU A 810 -21.81 -12.81 -2.44
CA GLU A 810 -22.64 -11.65 -2.11
C GLU A 810 -24.10 -11.83 -2.60
N GLU A 811 -24.34 -12.74 -3.55
CA GLU A 811 -25.68 -13.05 -4.03
C GLU A 811 -26.30 -14.22 -3.21
N PRO A 812 -27.59 -14.15 -2.86
CA PRO A 812 -28.27 -15.22 -2.14
C PRO A 812 -28.34 -16.53 -2.95
N GLY A 813 -27.90 -17.62 -2.32
CA GLY A 813 -28.10 -18.98 -2.79
C GLY A 813 -26.99 -19.49 -3.70
N ASN A 814 -27.27 -20.59 -4.39
CA ASN A 814 -26.44 -21.18 -5.44
C ASN A 814 -27.32 -21.91 -6.48
N PRO A 815 -28.28 -21.20 -7.13
CA PRO A 815 -29.30 -21.83 -7.97
C PRO A 815 -28.74 -22.40 -9.28
N ASP A 816 -27.56 -21.94 -9.71
CA ASP A 816 -26.96 -22.28 -11.00
C ASP A 816 -25.91 -23.40 -10.92
N ILE A 817 -25.68 -23.99 -9.74
CA ILE A 817 -24.78 -25.14 -9.63
C ILE A 817 -25.27 -26.30 -10.51
N VAL A 818 -24.35 -26.91 -11.25
CA VAL A 818 -24.66 -27.98 -12.21
C VAL A 818 -24.43 -29.36 -11.59
N ASP A 819 -23.35 -29.50 -10.84
CA ASP A 819 -22.95 -30.74 -10.18
C ASP A 819 -22.51 -30.46 -8.73
N LEU A 820 -23.36 -30.90 -7.79
CA LEU A 820 -23.14 -30.77 -6.35
C LEU A 820 -21.90 -31.50 -5.84
N ASN A 821 -21.34 -32.43 -6.60
CA ASN A 821 -20.15 -33.17 -6.18
C ASN A 821 -18.85 -32.51 -6.65
N ARG A 822 -18.92 -31.51 -7.53
CA ARG A 822 -17.76 -30.92 -8.21
C ARG A 822 -17.42 -29.54 -7.65
N TRP A 823 -16.14 -29.18 -7.68
CA TRP A 823 -15.68 -27.85 -7.25
C TRP A 823 -16.36 -26.74 -8.06
N GLN A 824 -16.51 -25.59 -7.43
CA GLN A 824 -17.12 -24.40 -8.01
C GLN A 824 -16.21 -23.20 -7.74
N PRO A 825 -15.76 -22.49 -8.78
CA PRO A 825 -14.98 -21.27 -8.62
C PRO A 825 -15.83 -20.15 -8.01
N LEU A 826 -15.18 -19.19 -7.36
CA LEU A 826 -15.84 -17.98 -6.85
C LEU A 826 -15.54 -16.76 -7.73
N HIS A 827 -16.47 -15.81 -7.72
CA HIS A 827 -16.30 -14.46 -8.25
C HIS A 827 -16.52 -13.47 -7.11
N LEU A 828 -15.47 -12.75 -6.70
CA LEU A 828 -15.52 -11.76 -5.62
C LEU A 828 -15.44 -10.35 -6.20
N ALA A 829 -16.10 -9.37 -5.59
CA ALA A 829 -16.00 -7.97 -6.03
C ALA A 829 -14.56 -7.43 -5.96
N VAL A 830 -13.82 -7.84 -4.92
CA VAL A 830 -12.40 -7.58 -4.73
C VAL A 830 -11.76 -8.90 -4.28
N SER A 831 -10.69 -9.32 -4.96
CA SER A 831 -9.93 -10.51 -4.57
C SER A 831 -8.54 -10.11 -4.12
N ILE A 832 -8.22 -10.47 -2.88
CA ILE A 832 -6.89 -10.32 -2.31
C ILE A 832 -6.48 -11.71 -1.86
N ASP A 833 -5.30 -12.17 -2.27
CA ASP A 833 -4.79 -13.44 -1.81
C ASP A 833 -4.44 -13.40 -0.31
N GLN A 834 -4.09 -14.55 0.25
CA GLN A 834 -3.83 -14.65 1.69
C GLN A 834 -2.58 -13.88 2.15
N ALA A 835 -1.68 -13.54 1.22
CA ALA A 835 -0.49 -12.73 1.49
C ALA A 835 -0.73 -11.23 1.28
N GLY A 836 -1.99 -10.81 1.03
CA GLY A 836 -2.35 -9.40 0.88
C GLY A 836 -2.22 -8.86 -0.55
N ASN A 837 -1.95 -9.72 -1.55
CA ASN A 837 -1.75 -9.27 -2.93
C ASN A 837 -3.08 -9.23 -3.70
N PRO A 838 -3.39 -8.13 -4.42
CA PRO A 838 -4.52 -8.10 -5.35
C PRO A 838 -4.38 -9.18 -6.43
N ILE A 839 -5.45 -9.95 -6.65
CA ILE A 839 -5.52 -10.96 -7.72
C ILE A 839 -6.80 -10.80 -8.53
N SER A 840 -6.92 -11.54 -9.63
CA SER A 840 -8.13 -11.59 -10.45
C SER A 840 -9.37 -11.87 -9.59
N SER A 841 -10.46 -11.11 -9.83
CA SER A 841 -11.77 -11.32 -9.20
C SER A 841 -12.36 -12.71 -9.49
N GLN A 842 -11.96 -13.34 -10.59
CA GLN A 842 -12.32 -14.70 -10.94
C GLN A 842 -11.23 -15.70 -10.55
N SER A 843 -11.59 -16.69 -9.71
CA SER A 843 -10.68 -17.73 -9.25
C SER A 843 -10.50 -18.86 -10.27
N GLU A 844 -9.25 -19.11 -10.69
CA GLU A 844 -8.86 -20.31 -11.43
C GLU A 844 -8.37 -21.42 -10.48
N PHE A 845 -8.52 -22.69 -10.85
CA PHE A 845 -7.99 -23.78 -10.03
C PHE A 845 -6.46 -23.71 -9.99
N LEU A 846 -5.90 -23.50 -8.80
CA LEU A 846 -4.45 -23.50 -8.58
C LEU A 846 -3.86 -24.92 -8.68
N SER A 847 -3.08 -25.18 -9.73
CA SER A 847 -2.25 -26.38 -9.94
C SER A 847 -2.97 -27.75 -9.87
N PRO A 848 -4.15 -27.97 -10.50
CA PRO A 848 -4.88 -29.24 -10.41
C PRO A 848 -4.09 -30.45 -10.92
N GLU A 849 -3.05 -30.21 -11.72
CA GLU A 849 -2.21 -31.25 -12.30
C GLU A 849 -0.99 -31.63 -11.46
N TRP A 850 -0.79 -31.02 -10.28
CA TRP A 850 0.47 -31.11 -9.51
C TRP A 850 0.91 -32.54 -9.14
N GLY A 851 0.00 -33.51 -9.19
CA GLY A 851 0.32 -34.93 -9.01
C GLY A 851 1.38 -35.48 -9.99
N ILE A 852 1.60 -34.83 -11.14
CA ILE A 852 2.63 -35.24 -12.12
C ILE A 852 4.04 -34.78 -11.75
N VAL A 853 4.17 -33.91 -10.75
CA VAL A 853 5.47 -33.37 -10.34
C VAL A 853 6.33 -34.49 -9.76
N VAL A 854 7.63 -34.49 -10.10
CA VAL A 854 8.56 -35.54 -9.67
C VAL A 854 8.66 -35.57 -8.14
N PRO A 855 8.33 -36.71 -7.49
CA PRO A 855 8.32 -36.80 -6.04
C PRO A 855 9.71 -36.99 -5.44
N PHE A 856 9.80 -36.75 -4.13
CA PHE A 856 10.98 -37.03 -3.31
C PHE A 856 11.03 -38.52 -2.91
N SER A 857 10.00 -39.02 -2.22
CA SER A 857 9.95 -40.36 -1.63
C SER A 857 8.79 -41.24 -2.12
N LEU A 858 7.80 -40.66 -2.81
CA LEU A 858 6.66 -41.41 -3.35
C LEU A 858 7.07 -42.38 -4.46
N LYS A 859 6.54 -43.60 -4.45
CA LYS A 859 6.95 -44.68 -5.35
C LYS A 859 5.90 -44.98 -6.41
N PRO A 860 6.27 -45.60 -7.54
CA PRO A 860 5.30 -46.06 -8.53
C PRO A 860 4.23 -47.01 -7.97
N ASP A 861 4.55 -47.77 -6.90
CA ASP A 861 3.58 -48.66 -6.22
C ASP A 861 2.51 -47.88 -5.43
N ASP A 862 2.74 -46.60 -5.14
CA ASP A 862 1.80 -45.71 -4.46
C ASP A 862 0.87 -44.98 -5.44
N LEU A 863 1.15 -45.06 -6.75
CA LEU A 863 0.53 -44.26 -7.81
C LEU A 863 -0.62 -45.00 -8.51
N THR A 864 -1.76 -44.32 -8.58
CA THR A 864 -2.86 -44.63 -9.51
C THR A 864 -2.97 -43.51 -10.53
N ILE A 865 -3.00 -43.85 -11.82
CA ILE A 865 -3.19 -42.86 -12.90
C ILE A 865 -4.63 -42.94 -13.40
N TYR A 866 -5.29 -41.79 -13.41
CA TYR A 866 -6.62 -41.59 -13.96
C TYR A 866 -6.58 -40.70 -15.19
N GLU A 867 -7.63 -40.73 -16.01
CA GLU A 867 -7.72 -39.94 -17.25
C GLU A 867 -9.09 -39.26 -17.34
N ARG A 868 -9.10 -37.94 -17.58
CA ARG A 868 -10.30 -37.15 -17.86
C ARG A 868 -9.95 -36.07 -18.88
N ASP A 869 -10.77 -35.95 -19.93
CA ASP A 869 -10.63 -34.94 -20.99
C ASP A 869 -9.24 -34.91 -21.65
N ASP A 870 -8.73 -36.09 -22.02
CA ASP A 870 -7.40 -36.30 -22.63
C ASP A 870 -6.21 -35.85 -21.73
N PHE A 871 -6.43 -35.70 -20.41
CA PHE A 871 -5.40 -35.39 -19.42
C PHE A 871 -5.25 -36.48 -18.36
N GLU A 872 -4.01 -36.85 -18.02
CA GLU A 872 -3.69 -37.84 -16.98
C GLU A 872 -3.54 -37.18 -15.60
N TYR A 873 -4.37 -37.59 -14.64
CA TYR A 873 -4.25 -37.19 -13.24
C TYR A 873 -3.53 -38.28 -12.45
N TRP A 874 -2.37 -37.93 -11.90
CA TRP A 874 -1.53 -38.83 -11.12
C TRP A 874 -1.89 -38.72 -9.64
N VAL A 875 -2.37 -39.80 -9.05
CA VAL A 875 -2.92 -39.83 -7.69
C VAL A 875 -2.10 -40.78 -6.83
N TYR A 876 -1.29 -40.22 -5.93
CA TYR A 876 -0.49 -40.96 -4.97
C TYR A 876 -1.25 -41.22 -3.67
N HIS A 877 -1.05 -42.40 -3.08
CA HIS A 877 -1.73 -42.83 -1.85
C HIS A 877 -3.25 -42.68 -1.90
N ASP A 878 -3.83 -42.98 -3.06
CA ASP A 878 -5.25 -42.76 -3.37
C ASP A 878 -6.19 -43.32 -2.27
N PRO A 879 -6.96 -42.44 -1.59
CA PRO A 879 -7.89 -42.85 -0.54
C PRO A 879 -9.19 -43.45 -1.10
N GLY A 880 -9.40 -43.40 -2.40
CA GLY A 880 -10.67 -43.72 -3.04
C GLY A 880 -11.66 -42.55 -3.05
N PRO A 881 -12.82 -42.72 -3.74
CA PRO A 881 -13.78 -41.64 -3.95
C PRO A 881 -14.39 -41.16 -2.63
N PRO A 882 -14.57 -39.83 -2.46
CA PRO A 882 -15.30 -39.29 -1.32
C PRO A 882 -16.80 -39.63 -1.43
N PRO A 883 -17.57 -39.50 -0.32
CA PRO A 883 -19.03 -39.53 -0.38
C PRO A 883 -19.58 -38.54 -1.41
N THR A 884 -20.62 -38.90 -2.14
CA THR A 884 -21.29 -38.01 -3.11
C THR A 884 -22.77 -37.85 -2.78
N ILE A 885 -23.40 -36.74 -3.17
CA ILE A 885 -24.79 -36.42 -2.85
C ILE A 885 -25.78 -37.47 -3.38
N ASP A 886 -25.44 -38.17 -4.46
CA ASP A 886 -26.26 -39.16 -5.16
C ASP A 886 -25.75 -40.61 -4.97
N GLY A 887 -24.66 -40.79 -4.21
CA GLY A 887 -24.02 -42.07 -3.95
C GLY A 887 -24.63 -42.85 -2.77
N THR A 888 -24.05 -44.03 -2.48
CA THR A 888 -24.46 -44.85 -1.33
C THR A 888 -24.14 -44.21 0.02
N LEU A 889 -23.24 -43.23 0.05
CA LEU A 889 -22.83 -42.45 1.22
C LEU A 889 -23.42 -41.04 1.21
N SER A 890 -24.56 -40.82 0.53
CA SER A 890 -25.26 -39.53 0.45
C SER A 890 -25.55 -38.92 1.83
N ASP A 891 -25.89 -39.76 2.82
CA ASP A 891 -26.15 -39.29 4.18
C ASP A 891 -24.87 -38.78 4.86
N ASN A 892 -23.72 -39.42 4.62
CA ASN A 892 -22.41 -38.94 5.09
C ASN A 892 -21.99 -37.65 4.39
N TYR A 893 -22.24 -37.53 3.08
CA TYR A 893 -22.00 -36.27 2.35
C TYR A 893 -22.76 -35.13 3.02
N LYS A 894 -24.08 -35.29 3.24
CA LYS A 894 -24.94 -34.27 3.84
C LYS A 894 -24.52 -33.95 5.27
N TRP A 895 -24.31 -34.98 6.09
CA TRP A 895 -23.85 -34.81 7.47
C TRP A 895 -22.52 -34.05 7.54
N SER A 896 -21.52 -34.43 6.74
CA SER A 896 -20.19 -33.83 6.80
C SER A 896 -20.21 -32.33 6.49
N HIS A 897 -20.98 -31.91 5.49
CA HIS A 897 -21.14 -30.49 5.16
C HIS A 897 -22.01 -29.76 6.19
N SER A 898 -23.12 -30.35 6.62
CA SER A 898 -23.98 -29.76 7.67
C SER A 898 -23.24 -29.55 8.99
N LEU A 899 -22.28 -30.42 9.34
CA LEU A 899 -21.43 -30.24 10.52
C LEU A 899 -20.64 -28.92 10.46
N VAL A 900 -20.16 -28.52 9.28
CA VAL A 900 -19.45 -27.24 9.09
C VAL A 900 -20.35 -26.05 9.44
N ALA A 901 -21.61 -26.07 8.97
CA ALA A 901 -22.59 -25.03 9.33
C ALA A 901 -22.92 -25.05 10.83
N ILE A 902 -22.99 -26.24 11.45
CA ILE A 902 -23.25 -26.36 12.89
C ILE A 902 -22.07 -25.82 13.71
N TRP A 903 -20.83 -26.14 13.35
CA TRP A 903 -19.64 -25.65 14.05
C TRP A 903 -19.41 -24.15 13.88
N SER A 904 -19.96 -23.53 12.82
CA SER A 904 -20.02 -22.07 12.69
C SER A 904 -20.80 -21.42 13.85
N SER A 905 -21.74 -22.13 14.49
CA SER A 905 -22.43 -21.63 15.69
C SER A 905 -21.55 -21.54 16.94
N HIS A 906 -20.34 -22.13 16.90
CA HIS A 906 -19.41 -22.12 18.04
C HIS A 906 -18.58 -20.85 18.11
N LEU A 907 -18.61 -20.00 17.09
CA LEU A 907 -17.70 -18.85 16.93
C LEU A 907 -18.08 -17.63 17.79
N ASP A 908 -19.18 -17.71 18.55
CA ASP A 908 -19.60 -16.64 19.45
C ASP A 908 -18.91 -16.77 20.81
N SER A 909 -18.11 -15.77 21.18
CA SER A 909 -17.45 -15.71 22.50
C SER A 909 -18.44 -15.64 23.66
N SER A 910 -19.70 -15.26 23.40
CA SER A 910 -20.78 -15.15 24.37
C SER A 910 -21.69 -16.38 24.47
N ASP A 911 -21.38 -17.48 23.76
CA ASP A 911 -22.18 -18.72 23.79
C ASP A 911 -22.25 -19.39 25.19
N GLY A 912 -21.37 -18.96 26.11
CA GLY A 912 -21.30 -19.40 27.50
C GLY A 912 -20.59 -20.75 27.69
N VAL A 913 -20.01 -21.32 26.65
CA VAL A 913 -19.24 -22.56 26.69
C VAL A 913 -17.78 -22.23 26.98
N ILE A 914 -17.26 -22.79 28.08
CA ILE A 914 -15.86 -22.67 28.47
C ILE A 914 -15.19 -24.04 28.37
N ILE A 915 -13.98 -24.06 27.81
CA ILE A 915 -13.20 -25.29 27.55
C ILE A 915 -11.80 -25.15 28.12
N ASP A 916 -11.20 -26.28 28.50
CA ASP A 916 -9.78 -26.35 28.87
C ASP A 916 -8.95 -26.69 27.62
N ILE A 917 -8.16 -25.73 27.15
CA ILE A 917 -7.36 -25.87 25.92
C ILE A 917 -5.93 -26.32 26.19
N SER A 918 -5.57 -26.53 27.46
CA SER A 918 -4.22 -26.92 27.85
C SER A 918 -3.87 -28.36 27.44
N PRO A 919 -2.58 -28.72 27.41
CA PRO A 919 -2.14 -30.10 27.24
C PRO A 919 -2.65 -31.06 28.33
N ALA A 920 -3.23 -30.57 29.44
CA ALA A 920 -3.84 -31.41 30.46
C ALA A 920 -5.15 -32.07 29.95
N SER A 921 -5.87 -31.38 29.08
CA SER A 921 -7.19 -31.79 28.58
C SER A 921 -7.18 -32.15 27.10
N VAL A 922 -6.39 -31.45 26.28
CA VAL A 922 -6.24 -31.69 24.84
C VAL A 922 -4.90 -32.38 24.55
N GLY A 923 -4.89 -33.38 23.67
CA GLY A 923 -3.68 -34.14 23.36
C GLY A 923 -3.86 -35.12 22.21
N ASN A 924 -3.02 -36.15 22.14
CA ASN A 924 -2.90 -36.97 20.93
C ASN A 924 -4.12 -37.87 20.68
N ILE A 925 -4.49 -37.97 19.41
CA ILE A 925 -5.51 -38.89 18.91
C ILE A 925 -4.86 -40.27 18.65
N PRO A 926 -5.31 -41.35 19.29
CA PRO A 926 -4.63 -42.65 19.21
C PRO A 926 -4.81 -43.37 17.86
N SER A 927 -5.92 -43.13 17.17
CA SER A 927 -6.23 -43.74 15.87
C SER A 927 -7.38 -43.01 15.18
N TYR A 928 -7.33 -42.95 13.85
CA TYR A 928 -8.40 -42.39 13.03
C TYR A 928 -9.33 -43.48 12.46
N PRO A 929 -10.64 -43.20 12.27
CA PRO A 929 -11.52 -44.07 11.51
C PRO A 929 -11.08 -44.19 10.05
N THR A 930 -11.26 -45.37 9.46
CA THR A 930 -10.85 -45.64 8.06
C THR A 930 -12.03 -45.72 7.08
N ASN A 931 -13.27 -45.71 7.58
CA ASN A 931 -14.48 -45.68 6.76
C ASN A 931 -15.28 -44.42 7.09
N PHE A 932 -15.91 -43.81 6.08
CA PHE A 932 -16.67 -42.57 6.24
C PHE A 932 -17.88 -42.75 7.17
N GLU A 933 -18.47 -43.94 7.22
CA GLU A 933 -19.60 -44.28 8.09
C GLU A 933 -19.27 -44.16 9.58
N ASP A 934 -17.99 -44.26 9.95
CA ASP A 934 -17.52 -44.18 11.33
C ASP A 934 -17.19 -42.73 11.75
N TYR A 935 -17.20 -41.76 10.82
CA TYR A 935 -16.82 -40.36 11.10
C TYR A 935 -17.80 -39.65 12.06
N PRO A 936 -19.13 -39.89 11.99
CA PRO A 936 -20.07 -39.30 12.95
C PRO A 936 -19.86 -39.73 14.41
N ASP A 937 -19.22 -40.87 14.64
CA ASP A 937 -18.87 -41.32 16.00
C ASP A 937 -17.55 -40.70 16.49
N PHE A 938 -16.72 -40.19 15.57
CA PHE A 938 -15.43 -39.57 15.87
C PHE A 938 -15.55 -38.06 16.12
N TYR A 939 -16.34 -37.35 15.31
CA TYR A 939 -16.56 -35.91 15.48
C TYR A 939 -17.84 -35.65 16.29
N ASP A 940 -17.72 -34.89 17.39
CA ASP A 940 -18.90 -34.39 18.09
C ASP A 940 -19.58 -33.32 17.23
N THR A 941 -20.72 -33.68 16.63
CA THR A 941 -21.43 -32.80 15.69
C THR A 941 -21.93 -31.53 16.37
N LEU A 942 -22.34 -31.58 17.64
CA LEU A 942 -23.01 -30.47 18.31
C LEU A 942 -22.07 -29.66 19.20
N GLU A 943 -21.25 -30.35 20.00
CA GLU A 943 -20.37 -29.69 20.95
C GLU A 943 -19.01 -29.35 20.34
N GLY A 944 -18.67 -29.98 19.21
CA GLY A 944 -17.38 -29.84 18.55
C GLY A 944 -16.22 -30.26 19.44
N GLY A 945 -15.05 -29.64 19.22
CA GLY A 945 -13.88 -29.83 20.06
C GLY A 945 -12.90 -30.88 19.52
N ASP A 946 -11.87 -31.12 20.33
CA ASP A 946 -10.79 -32.06 20.02
C ASP A 946 -11.08 -33.44 20.67
N PRO A 947 -11.17 -34.54 19.88
CA PRO A 947 -11.41 -35.88 20.41
C PRO A 947 -10.16 -36.52 21.05
N GLY A 948 -9.03 -35.81 21.06
CA GLY A 948 -7.77 -36.23 21.65
C GLY A 948 -7.81 -36.39 23.17
N VAL A 949 -6.79 -37.07 23.70
CA VAL A 949 -6.66 -37.30 25.15
C VAL A 949 -5.44 -36.56 25.67
N GLY A 950 -5.66 -35.60 26.58
CA GLY A 950 -4.60 -34.85 27.25
C GLY A 950 -3.68 -35.67 28.15
N TYR A 951 -2.67 -35.00 28.69
CA TYR A 951 -1.57 -35.58 29.45
C TYR A 951 -1.58 -35.10 30.90
N GLU A 952 -1.40 -36.01 31.86
CA GLU A 952 -1.35 -35.60 33.28
C GLU A 952 -0.03 -34.91 33.65
N PHE A 953 1.09 -35.28 33.02
CA PHE A 953 2.43 -34.79 33.37
C PHE A 953 3.30 -34.48 32.15
N ASN A 954 4.10 -33.42 32.25
CA ASN A 954 5.18 -33.13 31.32
C ASN A 954 6.33 -34.14 31.52
N PRO A 955 6.77 -34.86 30.47
CA PRO A 955 7.74 -35.94 30.59
C PRO A 955 9.16 -35.46 30.95
N VAL A 956 9.50 -34.19 30.68
CA VAL A 956 10.82 -33.60 30.94
C VAL A 956 10.89 -33.02 32.35
N THR A 957 9.88 -32.25 32.76
CA THR A 957 9.88 -31.59 34.08
C THR A 957 9.29 -32.45 35.20
N GLY A 958 8.45 -33.42 34.87
CA GLY A 958 7.70 -34.24 35.82
C GLY A 958 6.57 -33.50 36.56
N LEU A 959 6.27 -32.26 36.17
CA LEU A 959 5.17 -31.45 36.69
C LEU A 959 3.90 -31.71 35.89
N SER A 960 2.73 -31.49 36.51
CA SER A 960 1.46 -31.53 35.80
C SER A 960 1.31 -30.32 34.87
N TYR A 961 0.63 -30.49 33.74
CA TYR A 961 0.21 -29.34 32.92
C TYR A 961 -0.89 -28.57 33.65
N ASP A 962 -0.77 -27.24 33.65
CA ASP A 962 -1.77 -26.36 34.24
C ASP A 962 -2.95 -26.20 33.27
N ALA A 963 -4.17 -26.29 33.80
CA ALA A 963 -5.40 -26.08 33.04
C ALA A 963 -5.52 -24.62 32.57
N GLN A 964 -5.99 -24.40 31.35
CA GLN A 964 -6.26 -23.08 30.79
C GLN A 964 -7.68 -23.02 30.26
N ILE A 965 -8.55 -22.35 31.03
CA ILE A 965 -9.98 -22.27 30.74
C ILE A 965 -10.27 -21.00 29.92
N VAL A 966 -10.78 -21.18 28.70
CA VAL A 966 -11.12 -20.08 27.78
C VAL A 966 -12.51 -20.27 27.18
N PRO A 967 -13.17 -19.19 26.67
CA PRO A 967 -14.38 -19.32 25.86
C PRO A 967 -14.11 -20.14 24.60
N ARG A 968 -15.03 -21.06 24.25
CA ARG A 968 -14.89 -21.88 23.03
C ARG A 968 -14.87 -21.02 21.77
N GLY A 969 -15.69 -19.96 21.71
CA GLY A 969 -15.73 -19.06 20.55
C GLY A 969 -14.43 -18.33 20.29
N ASP A 970 -13.72 -17.89 21.34
CA ASP A 970 -12.39 -17.30 21.17
C ASP A 970 -11.38 -18.34 20.65
N TYR A 971 -11.35 -19.53 21.27
CA TYR A 971 -10.44 -20.59 20.84
C TYR A 971 -10.67 -21.05 19.40
N ALA A 972 -11.93 -21.21 18.99
CA ALA A 972 -12.27 -21.64 17.63
C ALA A 972 -11.85 -20.61 16.57
N ARG A 973 -12.07 -19.30 16.83
CA ARG A 973 -11.64 -18.20 15.95
C ARG A 973 -10.11 -18.10 15.87
N VAL A 974 -9.45 -18.12 17.04
CA VAL A 974 -7.98 -18.11 17.13
C VAL A 974 -7.36 -19.29 16.38
N LEU A 975 -7.88 -20.51 16.54
CA LEU A 975 -7.38 -21.65 15.80
C LEU A 975 -7.60 -21.52 14.29
N ALA A 976 -8.77 -21.02 13.87
CA ALA A 976 -9.10 -20.85 12.46
C ALA A 976 -8.13 -19.89 11.76
N GLU A 977 -7.73 -18.81 12.43
CA GLU A 977 -6.76 -17.83 11.91
C GLU A 977 -5.31 -18.29 12.05
N PHE A 978 -4.90 -18.79 13.23
CA PHE A 978 -3.50 -19.21 13.48
C PHE A 978 -3.02 -20.28 12.47
N TRP A 979 -3.86 -21.29 12.23
CA TRP A 979 -3.56 -22.38 11.30
C TRP A 979 -4.02 -22.10 9.87
N ALA A 980 -4.54 -20.90 9.58
CA ALA A 980 -4.92 -20.54 8.22
C ALA A 980 -3.70 -20.67 7.31
N ASP A 981 -2.61 -19.96 7.60
CA ASP A 981 -1.33 -20.03 6.87
C ASP A 981 -0.11 -19.62 7.73
N GLY A 982 -0.31 -19.43 9.04
CA GLY A 982 0.63 -18.82 9.97
C GLY A 982 0.33 -17.36 10.28
N PRO A 983 0.84 -16.79 11.39
CA PRO A 983 0.58 -15.41 11.80
C PRO A 983 0.95 -14.39 10.71
N ASP A 984 2.01 -14.70 9.95
CA ASP A 984 2.58 -13.82 8.91
C ASP A 984 2.52 -14.47 7.49
N SER A 985 1.69 -15.52 7.37
CA SER A 985 1.30 -16.31 6.18
C SER A 985 2.40 -17.00 5.35
N GLU A 986 3.38 -17.69 5.92
CA GLU A 986 4.39 -18.47 5.18
C GLU A 986 3.82 -19.66 4.37
N THR A 987 2.49 -19.72 4.18
CA THR A 987 1.69 -20.84 3.71
C THR A 987 1.87 -22.08 4.59
N PRO A 988 1.00 -23.10 4.49
CA PRO A 988 1.06 -24.23 5.40
C PRO A 988 2.42 -24.97 5.41
N PRO A 989 3.12 -25.19 4.27
CA PRO A 989 4.44 -25.81 4.34
C PRO A 989 5.48 -24.93 5.03
N GLY A 990 5.45 -23.59 4.85
CA GLY A 990 6.40 -22.68 5.49
C GLY A 990 6.16 -22.54 6.99
N HIS A 991 4.90 -22.57 7.44
CA HIS A 991 4.57 -22.55 8.87
C HIS A 991 5.22 -23.71 9.62
N TRP A 992 5.27 -24.91 9.04
CA TRP A 992 5.95 -26.05 9.65
C TRP A 992 7.48 -25.91 9.65
N PHE A 993 8.06 -25.12 8.75
CA PHE A 993 9.46 -24.71 8.82
C PHE A 993 9.71 -23.70 9.95
N VAL A 994 8.78 -22.77 10.20
CA VAL A 994 8.84 -21.86 11.37
C VAL A 994 8.83 -22.66 12.68
N ILE A 995 7.88 -23.60 12.85
CA ILE A 995 7.85 -24.49 14.01
C ILE A 995 9.14 -25.31 14.12
N THR A 996 9.67 -25.80 12.99
CA THR A 996 10.93 -26.56 12.98
C THR A 996 12.12 -25.70 13.41
N ASN A 997 12.13 -24.42 13.05
CA ASN A 997 13.13 -23.47 13.50
C ASN A 997 13.07 -23.26 15.01
N GLU A 998 11.87 -23.08 15.57
CA GLU A 998 11.68 -23.01 17.03
C GLU A 998 12.20 -24.25 17.74
N VAL A 999 11.92 -25.44 17.20
CA VAL A 999 12.45 -26.71 17.71
C VAL A 999 13.97 -26.75 17.66
N ASN A 1000 14.57 -26.38 16.52
CA ASN A 1000 16.01 -26.39 16.29
C ASN A 1000 16.76 -25.39 17.19
N ASP A 1001 16.15 -24.24 17.46
CA ASP A 1001 16.71 -23.16 18.28
C ASP A 1001 16.46 -23.39 19.78
N HIS A 1002 15.62 -24.37 20.15
CA HIS A 1002 15.30 -24.63 21.55
C HIS A 1002 16.52 -25.14 22.34
N PRO A 1003 16.86 -24.55 23.50
CA PRO A 1003 18.10 -24.86 24.23
C PRO A 1003 18.16 -26.27 24.84
N LEU A 1004 17.03 -26.98 24.92
CA LEU A 1004 16.95 -28.36 25.40
C LEU A 1004 16.92 -29.41 24.27
N LEU A 1005 16.99 -29.01 23.00
CA LEU A 1005 17.10 -29.97 21.91
C LEU A 1005 18.49 -30.64 21.95
N GLU A 1006 18.51 -31.97 22.02
CA GLU A 1006 19.72 -32.73 21.72
C GLU A 1006 19.75 -33.06 20.22
N ARG A 1007 20.70 -32.47 19.47
CA ARG A 1007 20.83 -32.64 18.00
C ARG A 1007 21.37 -34.03 17.62
N ARG A 1008 20.68 -35.09 18.02
CA ARG A 1008 21.00 -36.49 17.72
C ARG A 1008 20.01 -37.01 16.71
N PHE A 1009 20.48 -37.39 15.53
CA PHE A 1009 19.61 -37.97 14.52
C PHE A 1009 18.97 -39.27 15.05
N GLU A 1010 17.64 -39.39 14.95
CA GLU A 1010 16.85 -40.46 15.58
C GLU A 1010 16.92 -40.51 17.12
N GLY A 1011 17.38 -39.44 17.77
CA GLY A 1011 17.59 -39.40 19.22
C GLY A 1011 18.72 -40.30 19.72
N ILE A 1012 19.54 -40.85 18.81
CA ILE A 1012 20.62 -41.81 19.12
C ILE A 1012 21.97 -41.34 18.58
N GLY A 1013 23.05 -41.98 19.04
CA GLY A 1013 24.39 -41.69 18.54
C GLY A 1013 24.98 -40.40 19.12
N ASN A 1014 25.92 -39.78 18.40
CA ASN A 1014 26.58 -38.54 18.82
C ASN A 1014 25.73 -37.33 18.41
N GLU A 1015 25.89 -36.23 19.16
CA GLU A 1015 25.30 -34.94 18.78
C GLU A 1015 25.98 -34.42 17.51
N LEU A 1016 25.16 -33.97 16.56
CA LEU A 1016 25.58 -33.43 15.28
C LEU A 1016 25.94 -31.95 15.39
N PRO A 1017 26.93 -31.47 14.62
CA PRO A 1017 27.15 -30.03 14.44
C PRO A 1017 25.87 -29.34 13.92
N GLN A 1018 25.62 -28.11 14.35
CA GLN A 1018 24.37 -27.38 14.03
C GLN A 1018 24.11 -27.28 12.53
N LEU A 1019 25.13 -26.98 11.71
CA LEU A 1019 24.96 -26.94 10.25
C LEU A 1019 24.53 -28.29 9.67
N GLU A 1020 25.10 -29.39 10.14
CA GLU A 1020 24.74 -30.73 9.67
C GLU A 1020 23.32 -31.11 10.11
N TRP A 1021 22.93 -30.75 11.34
CA TRP A 1021 21.57 -30.94 11.83
C TRP A 1021 20.56 -30.20 10.96
N ASP A 1022 20.75 -28.89 10.74
CA ASP A 1022 19.81 -28.05 10.02
C ASP A 1022 19.62 -28.50 8.57
N VAL A 1023 20.70 -28.80 7.84
CA VAL A 1023 20.57 -29.28 6.44
C VAL A 1023 19.86 -30.62 6.35
N LYS A 1024 20.08 -31.54 7.31
CA LYS A 1024 19.39 -32.84 7.34
C LYS A 1024 17.92 -32.71 7.69
N VAL A 1025 17.58 -31.83 8.64
CA VAL A 1025 16.20 -31.55 9.04
C VAL A 1025 15.43 -30.89 7.90
N TYR A 1026 15.95 -29.82 7.31
CA TYR A 1026 15.29 -29.12 6.21
C TYR A 1026 15.15 -29.99 4.96
N PHE A 1027 16.15 -30.81 4.64
CA PHE A 1027 16.05 -31.74 3.52
C PHE A 1027 14.91 -32.76 3.72
N THR A 1028 14.83 -33.32 4.93
CA THR A 1028 13.79 -34.31 5.26
C THR A 1028 12.40 -33.69 5.29
N LEU A 1029 12.24 -32.56 5.98
CA LEU A 1029 10.97 -31.84 6.09
C LEU A 1029 10.52 -31.29 4.75
N GLY A 1030 11.41 -30.63 4.01
CA GLY A 1030 11.13 -30.11 2.67
C GLY A 1030 10.66 -31.20 1.73
N GLY A 1031 11.33 -32.36 1.73
CA GLY A 1031 10.91 -33.53 0.96
C GLY A 1031 9.51 -34.03 1.33
N ALA A 1032 9.18 -34.07 2.63
CA ALA A 1032 7.85 -34.44 3.11
C ALA A 1032 6.77 -33.42 2.71
N MET A 1033 7.06 -32.12 2.78
CA MET A 1033 6.15 -31.07 2.33
C MET A 1033 5.93 -31.17 0.81
N HIS A 1034 6.98 -31.37 0.03
CA HIS A 1034 6.87 -31.56 -1.42
C HIS A 1034 6.00 -32.75 -1.81
N ASP A 1035 6.21 -33.91 -1.17
CA ASP A 1035 5.40 -35.10 -1.41
C ASP A 1035 3.95 -34.94 -0.93
N ALA A 1036 3.72 -34.24 0.18
CA ALA A 1036 2.38 -33.88 0.65
C ALA A 1036 1.63 -33.03 -0.39
N ALA A 1037 2.31 -32.04 -0.98
CA ALA A 1037 1.75 -31.23 -2.05
C ALA A 1037 1.33 -32.08 -3.26
N ILE A 1038 2.23 -32.97 -3.72
CA ILE A 1038 1.99 -33.87 -4.87
C ILE A 1038 0.79 -34.77 -4.61
N ALA A 1039 0.75 -35.45 -3.46
CA ALA A 1039 -0.35 -36.36 -3.13
C ALA A 1039 -1.68 -35.60 -3.00
N SER A 1040 -1.74 -34.51 -2.23
CA SER A 1040 -2.97 -33.77 -2.00
C SER A 1040 -3.51 -33.13 -3.28
N TRP A 1041 -2.68 -32.48 -4.10
CA TRP A 1041 -3.16 -31.85 -5.33
C TRP A 1041 -3.48 -32.83 -6.45
N GLY A 1042 -2.78 -33.97 -6.54
CA GLY A 1042 -3.17 -35.06 -7.44
C GLY A 1042 -4.58 -35.57 -7.14
N ILE A 1043 -4.89 -35.78 -5.84
CA ILE A 1043 -6.23 -36.16 -5.37
C ILE A 1043 -7.25 -35.06 -5.67
N LYS A 1044 -6.94 -33.80 -5.34
CA LYS A 1044 -7.83 -32.65 -5.58
C LYS A 1044 -8.17 -32.47 -7.05
N GLY A 1045 -7.19 -32.56 -7.94
CA GLY A 1045 -7.41 -32.43 -9.38
C GLY A 1045 -8.28 -33.55 -9.94
N TRP A 1046 -8.05 -34.80 -9.50
CA TRP A 1046 -8.84 -35.95 -9.97
C TRP A 1046 -10.28 -35.93 -9.44
N TYR A 1047 -10.44 -35.95 -8.12
CA TYR A 1047 -11.76 -36.05 -7.49
C TYR A 1047 -12.56 -34.76 -7.61
N ASP A 1048 -11.87 -33.61 -7.72
CA ASP A 1048 -12.47 -32.30 -8.00
C ASP A 1048 -13.66 -31.99 -7.09
N TYR A 1049 -13.50 -32.27 -5.80
CA TYR A 1049 -14.60 -32.30 -4.84
C TYR A 1049 -15.02 -30.90 -4.37
N VAL A 1050 -16.32 -30.72 -4.20
CA VAL A 1050 -16.98 -29.48 -3.79
C VAL A 1050 -16.51 -28.92 -2.44
N ARG A 1051 -16.67 -27.60 -2.24
CA ARG A 1051 -16.40 -26.89 -0.98
C ARG A 1051 -17.67 -26.67 -0.14
N PRO A 1052 -17.55 -26.43 1.18
CA PRO A 1052 -18.72 -26.18 2.04
C PRO A 1052 -19.63 -25.05 1.58
N ILE A 1053 -19.11 -23.88 1.23
CA ILE A 1053 -19.95 -22.74 0.79
C ILE A 1053 -20.87 -23.11 -0.39
N SER A 1054 -20.31 -23.76 -1.42
CA SER A 1054 -21.06 -24.18 -2.61
C SER A 1054 -22.12 -25.23 -2.28
N SER A 1055 -21.73 -26.28 -1.54
CA SER A 1055 -22.60 -27.41 -1.19
C SER A 1055 -23.70 -27.02 -0.21
N LEU A 1056 -23.41 -26.23 0.83
CA LEU A 1056 -24.37 -25.82 1.86
C LEU A 1056 -25.45 -24.92 1.26
N ARG A 1057 -25.06 -23.90 0.48
CA ARG A 1057 -26.01 -23.01 -0.19
C ARG A 1057 -26.88 -23.77 -1.20
N ALA A 1058 -26.28 -24.64 -2.02
CA ALA A 1058 -27.02 -25.42 -2.99
C ALA A 1058 -27.97 -26.46 -2.35
N MET A 1059 -27.56 -27.14 -1.27
CA MET A 1059 -28.47 -28.02 -0.54
C MET A 1059 -29.61 -27.24 0.15
N ALA A 1060 -29.33 -26.03 0.65
CA ALA A 1060 -30.34 -25.17 1.26
C ALA A 1060 -31.39 -24.69 0.24
N ASP A 1061 -30.98 -24.33 -0.98
CA ASP A 1061 -31.88 -23.93 -2.07
C ASP A 1061 -32.85 -25.04 -2.49
N LEU A 1062 -32.39 -26.30 -2.40
CA LEU A 1062 -33.24 -27.47 -2.64
C LEU A 1062 -34.28 -27.70 -1.53
N GLY A 1063 -34.03 -27.18 -0.33
CA GLY A 1063 -34.86 -27.37 0.86
C GLY A 1063 -34.33 -28.45 1.80
N GLN A 1064 -35.19 -29.05 2.63
CA GLN A 1064 -34.77 -30.00 3.68
C GLN A 1064 -34.89 -31.47 3.28
N SER A 1065 -34.04 -32.34 3.84
CA SER A 1065 -34.05 -33.80 3.55
C SER A 1065 -34.43 -34.70 4.72
N SER A 1066 -34.78 -34.16 5.89
CA SER A 1066 -35.01 -34.94 7.12
C SER A 1066 -36.39 -35.60 7.19
N ASP A 1067 -37.46 -34.94 6.71
CA ASP A 1067 -38.81 -35.50 6.75
C ASP A 1067 -39.61 -35.18 5.48
N SER A 1068 -39.92 -36.22 4.71
CA SER A 1068 -40.76 -36.15 3.51
C SER A 1068 -42.18 -35.61 3.71
N ASN A 1069 -42.64 -35.48 4.96
CA ASN A 1069 -43.95 -34.91 5.30
C ASN A 1069 -43.91 -33.42 5.67
N LEU A 1070 -42.71 -32.83 5.86
CA LEU A 1070 -42.55 -31.40 6.10
C LEU A 1070 -42.47 -30.62 4.77
N PRO A 1071 -42.79 -29.31 4.77
CA PRO A 1071 -42.63 -28.46 3.59
C PRO A 1071 -41.18 -28.44 3.08
N SER A 1072 -41.01 -28.00 1.83
CA SER A 1072 -39.70 -27.87 1.16
C SER A 1072 -38.85 -29.14 1.20
N TYR A 1073 -39.47 -30.33 1.21
CA TYR A 1073 -38.70 -31.58 1.20
C TYR A 1073 -38.03 -31.82 -0.15
N HIS A 1074 -36.74 -32.10 -0.13
CA HIS A 1074 -35.98 -32.61 -1.26
C HIS A 1074 -34.96 -33.65 -0.80
N ILE A 1075 -34.83 -34.75 -1.56
CA ILE A 1075 -33.95 -35.87 -1.17
C ILE A 1075 -32.46 -35.46 -1.11
N ASN A 1076 -32.05 -34.51 -1.96
CA ASN A 1076 -30.71 -33.93 -1.97
C ASN A 1076 -30.64 -32.59 -1.22
N GLY A 1077 -31.70 -32.25 -0.47
CA GLY A 1077 -31.70 -31.08 0.40
C GLY A 1077 -30.83 -31.28 1.64
N ILE A 1078 -30.84 -30.28 2.52
CA ILE A 1078 -30.05 -30.28 3.76
C ILE A 1078 -30.81 -30.95 4.92
N PRO A 1079 -30.15 -31.79 5.75
CA PRO A 1079 -30.80 -32.36 6.92
C PRO A 1079 -31.05 -31.28 7.98
N LEU A 1080 -32.28 -31.22 8.48
CA LEU A 1080 -32.65 -30.42 9.65
C LEU A 1080 -31.97 -30.96 10.90
N GLN A 1081 -31.44 -30.04 11.70
CA GLN A 1081 -30.85 -30.27 13.02
C GLN A 1081 -31.47 -29.26 13.99
N PRO A 1082 -32.44 -29.67 14.84
CA PRO A 1082 -33.12 -28.75 15.75
C PRO A 1082 -32.14 -27.92 16.58
N GLY A 1083 -32.33 -26.60 16.60
CA GLY A 1083 -31.43 -25.65 17.27
C GLY A 1083 -30.25 -25.15 16.43
N ASN A 1084 -29.98 -25.71 15.25
CA ASN A 1084 -28.87 -25.27 14.38
C ASN A 1084 -29.26 -25.11 12.90
N ILE A 1085 -30.08 -26.02 12.36
CA ILE A 1085 -30.53 -26.01 10.97
C ILE A 1085 -32.03 -26.25 10.96
N GLU A 1086 -32.80 -25.22 10.60
CA GLU A 1086 -34.26 -25.24 10.72
C GLU A 1086 -34.96 -24.71 9.48
N LEU A 1087 -36.23 -25.11 9.33
CA LEU A 1087 -37.13 -24.55 8.34
C LEU A 1087 -37.70 -23.23 8.88
N LEU A 1088 -37.77 -22.21 8.03
CA LEU A 1088 -38.44 -20.96 8.36
C LEU A 1088 -39.96 -21.14 8.42
N GLU A 1089 -40.54 -20.80 9.57
CA GLU A 1089 -41.98 -20.86 9.82
C GLU A 1089 -42.64 -19.46 9.72
N GLU A 1090 -43.96 -19.43 9.59
CA GLU A 1090 -44.72 -18.18 9.60
C GLU A 1090 -44.57 -17.47 10.97
N GLY A 1091 -44.12 -16.21 10.95
CA GLY A 1091 -43.87 -15.41 12.15
C GLY A 1091 -42.43 -15.46 12.69
N ASP A 1092 -41.53 -16.16 12.02
CA ASP A 1092 -40.09 -16.06 12.26
C ASP A 1092 -39.56 -14.65 11.89
N PRO A 1093 -38.66 -14.03 12.67
CA PRO A 1093 -38.07 -12.73 12.33
C PRO A 1093 -37.42 -12.67 10.93
N LEU A 1094 -36.89 -13.78 10.43
CA LEU A 1094 -36.28 -13.87 9.10
C LEU A 1094 -37.29 -14.21 7.99
N ALA A 1095 -38.59 -14.35 8.29
CA ALA A 1095 -39.61 -14.70 7.31
C ALA A 1095 -39.79 -13.60 6.23
N GLY A 1096 -39.34 -12.37 6.50
CA GLY A 1096 -39.57 -11.19 5.67
C GLY A 1096 -40.93 -10.55 5.92
N ASP A 1097 -41.10 -9.29 5.51
CA ASP A 1097 -42.31 -8.49 5.79
C ASP A 1097 -43.59 -9.10 5.19
N ASN A 1098 -43.45 -9.90 4.13
CA ASN A 1098 -44.55 -10.59 3.45
C ASN A 1098 -44.50 -12.12 3.61
N GLY A 1099 -43.61 -12.64 4.46
CA GLY A 1099 -43.40 -14.09 4.59
C GLY A 1099 -42.72 -14.72 3.36
N GLU A 1100 -41.97 -13.95 2.58
CA GLU A 1100 -41.29 -14.37 1.35
C GLU A 1100 -40.20 -15.44 1.57
N HIS A 1101 -39.66 -15.54 2.78
CA HIS A 1101 -38.66 -16.56 3.14
C HIS A 1101 -39.27 -17.78 3.88
N VAL A 1102 -40.58 -17.82 4.11
CA VAL A 1102 -41.24 -18.96 4.76
C VAL A 1102 -41.02 -20.23 3.93
N GLY A 1103 -40.54 -21.29 4.58
CA GLY A 1103 -40.17 -22.55 3.93
C GLY A 1103 -38.74 -22.60 3.38
N LYS A 1104 -37.94 -21.53 3.49
CA LYS A 1104 -36.49 -21.58 3.28
C LYS A 1104 -35.78 -22.19 4.50
N ILE A 1105 -34.49 -22.49 4.35
CA ILE A 1105 -33.64 -22.98 5.43
C ILE A 1105 -32.91 -21.82 6.11
N LYS A 1106 -32.78 -21.89 7.43
CA LYS A 1106 -31.94 -20.99 8.23
C LYS A 1106 -30.88 -21.79 9.01
N PHE A 1107 -29.71 -21.18 9.20
CA PHE A 1107 -28.64 -21.69 10.04
C PHE A 1107 -28.46 -20.79 11.25
N LEU A 1108 -28.20 -21.38 12.41
CA LEU A 1108 -27.56 -20.67 13.52
C LEU A 1108 -26.05 -20.74 13.25
N ALA A 1109 -25.45 -19.62 12.84
CA ALA A 1109 -24.07 -19.57 12.36
C ALA A 1109 -23.46 -18.19 12.58
N TRP A 1110 -22.14 -18.07 12.40
CA TRP A 1110 -21.49 -16.77 12.31
C TRP A 1110 -22.15 -15.94 11.22
N LYS A 1111 -22.46 -14.68 11.53
CA LYS A 1111 -23.38 -13.88 10.70
C LYS A 1111 -22.83 -13.54 9.32
N GLY A 1112 -21.51 -13.58 9.15
CA GLY A 1112 -20.87 -13.25 7.89
C GLY A 1112 -20.28 -11.84 7.87
N THR A 1113 -19.43 -11.62 6.86
CA THR A 1113 -18.66 -10.39 6.65
C THR A 1113 -19.51 -9.15 6.37
N GLU A 1114 -20.71 -9.31 5.82
CA GLU A 1114 -21.64 -8.19 5.55
C GLU A 1114 -22.09 -7.43 6.81
N PHE A 1115 -21.89 -8.02 8.00
CA PHE A 1115 -22.21 -7.39 9.27
C PHE A 1115 -21.01 -6.69 9.92
N ILE A 1116 -19.82 -6.78 9.32
CA ILE A 1116 -18.57 -6.14 9.78
C ILE A 1116 -18.35 -4.88 8.94
N ASN A 1117 -18.47 -3.72 9.57
CA ASN A 1117 -18.07 -2.43 8.99
C ASN A 1117 -16.60 -2.14 9.29
N ASP A 1118 -16.14 -2.52 10.48
CA ASP A 1118 -14.76 -2.35 10.94
C ASP A 1118 -14.28 -3.60 11.70
N PRO A 1119 -13.40 -4.43 11.10
CA PRO A 1119 -12.91 -5.64 11.74
C PRO A 1119 -11.99 -5.37 12.94
N GLU A 1120 -11.45 -4.16 13.12
CA GLU A 1120 -10.57 -3.84 14.27
C GLU A 1120 -11.35 -3.50 15.55
N SER A 1121 -12.66 -3.21 15.44
CA SER A 1121 -13.47 -2.78 16.58
C SER A 1121 -14.82 -3.48 16.72
N GLU A 1122 -15.20 -4.32 15.75
CA GLU A 1122 -16.48 -5.01 15.75
C GLU A 1122 -16.35 -6.54 15.84
N VAL A 1123 -17.24 -7.15 16.63
CA VAL A 1123 -17.49 -8.60 16.65
C VAL A 1123 -18.93 -8.83 16.22
N VAL A 1124 -19.16 -9.62 15.17
CA VAL A 1124 -20.53 -9.80 14.65
C VAL A 1124 -21.32 -10.90 15.34
N GLY A 1125 -20.61 -11.88 15.91
CA GLY A 1125 -21.19 -12.99 16.67
C GLY A 1125 -21.99 -13.98 15.81
N VAL A 1126 -22.80 -14.79 16.49
CA VAL A 1126 -23.63 -15.85 15.88
C VAL A 1126 -25.11 -15.49 16.03
N ASP A 1127 -25.88 -15.65 14.96
CA ASP A 1127 -27.33 -15.53 15.01
C ASP A 1127 -27.98 -16.46 13.95
N TRP A 1128 -29.31 -16.53 13.95
CA TRP A 1128 -30.03 -17.13 12.85
C TRP A 1128 -29.85 -16.28 11.60
N ILE A 1129 -29.36 -16.91 10.53
CA ILE A 1129 -29.25 -16.32 9.19
C ILE A 1129 -29.94 -17.20 8.16
N LEU A 1130 -30.34 -16.59 7.04
CA LEU A 1130 -30.79 -17.34 5.87
C LEU A 1130 -29.62 -18.19 5.35
N ALA A 1131 -29.83 -19.49 5.17
CA ALA A 1131 -28.77 -20.42 4.74
C ALA A 1131 -28.20 -20.09 3.35
N GLU A 1132 -29.01 -19.47 2.49
CA GLU A 1132 -28.62 -18.96 1.17
C GLU A 1132 -27.57 -17.83 1.25
N ASN A 1133 -27.42 -17.18 2.42
CA ASN A 1133 -26.45 -16.12 2.68
C ASN A 1133 -25.30 -16.59 3.59
N TRP A 1134 -25.11 -17.88 3.81
CA TRP A 1134 -24.06 -18.37 4.73
C TRP A 1134 -22.65 -18.12 4.19
N TRP A 1135 -21.74 -17.68 5.07
CA TRP A 1135 -20.31 -17.48 4.79
C TRP A 1135 -19.46 -18.35 5.72
N PRO A 1136 -18.32 -18.89 5.23
CA PRO A 1136 -17.28 -19.44 6.12
C PRO A 1136 -16.61 -18.30 6.91
N TYR A 1137 -16.05 -18.62 8.08
CA TYR A 1137 -15.29 -17.65 8.89
C TYR A 1137 -13.93 -17.37 8.23
N GLN A 1138 -13.93 -16.42 7.29
CA GLN A 1138 -12.81 -16.00 6.45
C GLN A 1138 -12.97 -14.53 6.05
N ARG A 1139 -11.92 -13.91 5.51
CA ARG A 1139 -11.98 -12.55 4.95
C ARG A 1139 -12.92 -12.50 3.73
N PRO A 1140 -13.64 -11.38 3.50
CA PRO A 1140 -14.53 -11.26 2.34
C PRO A 1140 -13.78 -11.33 1.00
N THR A 1141 -12.51 -10.92 0.98
CA THR A 1141 -11.62 -10.95 -0.19
C THR A 1141 -10.95 -12.32 -0.42
N PHE A 1142 -11.09 -13.25 0.53
CA PHE A 1142 -10.57 -14.62 0.46
C PHE A 1142 -11.51 -15.60 1.16
N VAL A 1143 -12.60 -15.98 0.51
CA VAL A 1143 -13.68 -16.78 1.14
C VAL A 1143 -13.35 -18.27 1.22
N THR A 1144 -12.71 -18.82 0.20
CA THR A 1144 -12.23 -20.20 0.18
C THR A 1144 -11.06 -20.30 -0.80
N PRO A 1145 -10.07 -21.18 -0.55
CA PRO A 1145 -8.94 -21.31 -1.46
C PRO A 1145 -9.37 -21.74 -2.88
N PRO A 1146 -8.68 -21.28 -3.94
CA PRO A 1146 -9.08 -21.47 -5.34
C PRO A 1146 -8.70 -22.87 -5.85
N PHE A 1147 -9.17 -23.91 -5.18
CA PHE A 1147 -8.99 -25.32 -5.53
C PHE A 1147 -9.96 -26.23 -4.77
N ALA A 1148 -10.17 -27.43 -5.30
CA ALA A 1148 -11.07 -28.45 -4.74
C ALA A 1148 -10.76 -28.84 -3.28
N GLY A 1149 -11.78 -29.31 -2.56
CA GLY A 1149 -11.71 -29.66 -1.13
C GLY A 1149 -10.92 -30.94 -0.84
N TYR A 1150 -11.32 -32.05 -1.43
CA TYR A 1150 -10.83 -33.39 -1.05
C TYR A 1150 -9.45 -33.72 -1.65
N VAL A 1151 -8.40 -33.99 -0.86
CA VAL A 1151 -8.28 -33.96 0.62
C VAL A 1151 -7.75 -32.61 1.13
N SER A 1152 -7.87 -32.35 2.44
CA SER A 1152 -7.28 -31.16 3.08
C SER A 1152 -5.76 -31.18 2.97
N GLY A 1153 -5.19 -30.13 2.34
CA GLY A 1153 -3.75 -29.97 2.21
C GLY A 1153 -3.09 -29.75 3.58
N HIS A 1154 -3.67 -28.86 4.41
CA HIS A 1154 -3.25 -28.61 5.79
C HIS A 1154 -3.13 -29.89 6.60
N SER A 1155 -4.16 -30.74 6.59
CA SER A 1155 -4.17 -31.99 7.35
C SER A 1155 -3.05 -32.95 6.89
N THR A 1156 -2.73 -32.97 5.60
CA THR A 1156 -1.64 -33.78 5.04
C THR A 1156 -0.27 -33.21 5.40
N TYR A 1157 -0.02 -31.91 5.18
CA TYR A 1157 1.24 -31.26 5.53
C TYR A 1157 1.54 -31.41 7.02
N SER A 1158 0.57 -31.07 7.88
CA SER A 1158 0.77 -31.06 9.32
C SER A 1158 1.10 -32.43 9.88
N ARG A 1159 0.41 -33.47 9.40
CA ARG A 1159 0.67 -34.84 9.87
C ARG A 1159 2.02 -35.33 9.36
N ALA A 1160 2.35 -35.07 8.10
CA ALA A 1160 3.67 -35.44 7.56
C ALA A 1160 4.81 -34.76 8.33
N ALA A 1161 4.67 -33.48 8.65
CA ALA A 1161 5.66 -32.73 9.44
C ALA A 1161 5.81 -33.29 10.86
N ALA A 1162 4.70 -33.56 11.56
CA ALA A 1162 4.74 -34.15 12.90
C ALA A 1162 5.43 -35.52 12.94
N GLU A 1163 5.19 -36.36 11.92
CA GLU A 1163 5.88 -37.66 11.78
C GLU A 1163 7.38 -37.49 11.50
N VAL A 1164 7.77 -36.52 10.66
CA VAL A 1164 9.18 -36.22 10.38
C VAL A 1164 9.90 -35.73 11.64
N LEU A 1165 9.32 -34.76 12.34
CA LEU A 1165 9.90 -34.19 13.56
C LEU A 1165 10.05 -35.25 14.65
N THR A 1166 9.03 -36.11 14.84
CA THR A 1166 9.10 -37.21 15.80
C THR A 1166 10.25 -38.18 15.49
N GLN A 1167 10.41 -38.56 14.22
CA GLN A 1167 11.45 -39.51 13.82
C GLN A 1167 12.86 -38.90 13.85
N ILE A 1168 13.02 -37.65 13.44
CA ILE A 1168 14.34 -37.03 13.33
C ILE A 1168 14.93 -36.66 14.70
N THR A 1169 14.10 -36.17 15.63
CA THR A 1169 14.50 -35.90 17.02
C THR A 1169 14.59 -37.18 17.85
N GLY A 1170 13.87 -38.24 17.44
CA GLY A 1170 13.71 -39.47 18.21
C GLY A 1170 12.79 -39.32 19.43
N ASP A 1171 12.06 -38.21 19.52
CA ASP A 1171 11.13 -37.90 20.59
C ASP A 1171 9.81 -37.36 20.00
N GLU A 1172 8.67 -37.83 20.50
CA GLU A 1172 7.35 -37.36 20.05
C GLU A 1172 6.96 -36.01 20.68
N TYR A 1173 7.67 -35.60 21.75
CA TYR A 1173 7.44 -34.35 22.45
C TYR A 1173 8.26 -33.21 21.86
N PHE A 1174 7.71 -31.99 21.95
CA PHE A 1174 8.51 -30.78 21.74
C PHE A 1174 9.66 -30.73 22.78
N PRO A 1175 10.83 -30.14 22.46
CA PRO A 1175 11.90 -29.97 23.42
C PRO A 1175 11.41 -29.28 24.72
N GLY A 1176 11.76 -29.81 25.89
CA GLY A 1176 11.21 -29.33 27.16
C GLY A 1176 9.81 -29.87 27.51
N GLY A 1177 9.23 -30.68 26.63
CA GLY A 1177 7.92 -31.30 26.79
C GLY A 1177 6.74 -30.40 26.43
N ILE A 1178 6.97 -29.20 25.87
CA ILE A 1178 5.90 -28.26 25.51
C ILE A 1178 6.42 -27.24 24.49
N SER A 1179 5.57 -26.86 23.53
CA SER A 1179 5.67 -25.62 22.75
C SER A 1179 4.43 -24.77 22.98
N SER A 1180 4.54 -23.46 22.85
CA SER A 1180 3.45 -22.53 23.12
C SER A 1180 3.51 -21.26 22.28
N PHE A 1181 2.36 -20.75 21.88
CA PHE A 1181 2.17 -19.46 21.22
C PHE A 1181 1.19 -18.59 22.03
N ASN A 1182 1.61 -17.38 22.42
CA ASN A 1182 0.76 -16.47 23.18
C ASN A 1182 -0.14 -15.67 22.23
N VAL A 1183 -1.38 -15.51 22.64
CA VAL A 1183 -2.41 -14.75 21.94
C VAL A 1183 -2.92 -13.70 22.93
N GLU A 1184 -2.65 -12.44 22.64
CA GLU A 1184 -3.04 -11.31 23.47
C GLU A 1184 -4.48 -10.90 23.16
N GLN A 1185 -5.21 -10.50 24.20
CA GLN A 1185 -6.58 -10.03 24.10
C GLN A 1185 -6.68 -8.84 23.13
N ASP A 1186 -7.67 -8.85 22.23
CA ASP A 1186 -7.98 -7.77 21.28
C ASP A 1186 -6.82 -7.41 20.31
N GLU A 1187 -5.81 -8.28 20.16
CA GLU A 1187 -4.58 -7.99 19.39
C GLU A 1187 -4.20 -9.09 18.37
N PHE A 1188 -5.06 -10.09 18.11
CA PHE A 1188 -4.68 -11.22 17.24
C PHE A 1188 -5.63 -11.50 16.07
N LEU A 1189 -6.95 -11.43 16.28
CA LEU A 1189 -7.90 -11.74 15.21
C LEU A 1189 -7.91 -10.61 14.19
N VAL A 1190 -7.92 -10.97 12.91
CA VAL A 1190 -7.92 -10.00 11.80
C VAL A 1190 -9.23 -10.02 11.02
N PHE A 1191 -10.06 -11.05 11.21
CA PHE A 1191 -11.35 -11.13 10.52
C PHE A 1191 -12.43 -10.29 11.21
N GLU A 1192 -12.32 -10.14 12.53
CA GLU A 1192 -13.16 -9.34 13.44
C GLU A 1192 -12.39 -9.15 14.77
N ASP A 1193 -12.86 -8.27 15.66
CA ASP A 1193 -12.16 -7.95 16.90
C ASP A 1193 -12.04 -9.16 17.87
N GLY A 1194 -10.93 -9.20 18.61
CA GLY A 1194 -10.64 -10.18 19.64
C GLY A 1194 -9.28 -10.88 19.53
N PRO A 1195 -9.06 -11.96 20.31
CA PRO A 1195 -10.03 -12.65 21.18
C PRO A 1195 -10.39 -11.85 22.45
N SER A 1196 -11.49 -12.21 23.11
CA SER A 1196 -11.98 -11.49 24.30
C SER A 1196 -11.18 -11.74 25.59
N VAL A 1197 -10.21 -12.65 25.56
CA VAL A 1197 -9.29 -12.96 26.67
C VAL A 1197 -7.91 -13.34 26.15
N ASP A 1198 -6.87 -13.08 26.93
CA ASP A 1198 -5.54 -13.66 26.71
C ASP A 1198 -5.62 -15.19 26.73
N MET A 1199 -4.91 -15.83 25.80
CA MET A 1199 -4.75 -17.29 25.80
C MET A 1199 -3.40 -17.73 25.26
N THR A 1200 -3.12 -19.03 25.41
CA THR A 1200 -1.86 -19.62 24.96
C THR A 1200 -2.17 -20.93 24.24
N LEU A 1201 -1.95 -20.98 22.93
CA LEU A 1201 -1.99 -22.25 22.23
C LEU A 1201 -0.77 -23.06 22.71
N ALA A 1202 -0.99 -24.28 23.20
CA ALA A 1202 0.09 -25.08 23.78
C ALA A 1202 -0.01 -26.55 23.37
N TRP A 1203 1.14 -27.14 23.04
CA TRP A 1203 1.24 -28.51 22.51
C TRP A 1203 2.35 -29.27 23.22
N ALA A 1204 2.06 -30.46 23.75
CA ALA A 1204 3.09 -31.31 24.34
C ALA A 1204 3.85 -32.08 23.26
N LYS A 1205 3.12 -32.59 22.27
CA LYS A 1205 3.64 -33.37 21.14
C LYS A 1205 3.41 -32.68 19.81
N TYR A 1206 4.25 -33.00 18.81
CA TYR A 1206 4.06 -32.52 17.43
C TYR A 1206 2.69 -32.93 16.86
N TYR A 1207 2.19 -34.10 17.26
CA TYR A 1207 0.88 -34.59 16.85
C TYR A 1207 -0.28 -33.74 17.36
N ASP A 1208 -0.16 -33.14 18.56
CA ASP A 1208 -1.20 -32.26 19.11
C ASP A 1208 -1.36 -31.02 18.21
N ALA A 1209 -0.24 -30.41 17.80
CA ALA A 1209 -0.23 -29.28 16.87
C ALA A 1209 -0.81 -29.67 15.50
N SER A 1210 -0.46 -30.86 14.99
CA SER A 1210 -1.05 -31.36 13.74
C SER A 1210 -2.55 -31.61 13.84
N ASP A 1211 -3.05 -32.13 14.97
CA ASP A 1211 -4.46 -32.43 15.17
C ASP A 1211 -5.28 -31.12 15.24
N GLN A 1212 -4.78 -30.11 15.94
CA GLN A 1212 -5.40 -28.77 15.98
C GLN A 1212 -5.37 -28.06 14.63
N CYS A 1213 -4.24 -28.11 13.91
CA CYS A 1213 -4.11 -27.56 12.55
C CYS A 1213 -5.21 -28.08 11.63
N SER A 1214 -5.55 -29.35 11.77
CA SER A 1214 -6.56 -30.00 10.96
C SER A 1214 -7.99 -29.59 11.34
N LEU A 1215 -8.29 -29.47 12.64
CA LEU A 1215 -9.61 -29.02 13.14
C LEU A 1215 -9.90 -27.56 12.77
N SER A 1216 -8.87 -26.71 12.71
CA SER A 1216 -9.00 -25.30 12.32
C SER A 1216 -9.76 -25.09 11.01
N ARG A 1217 -9.63 -26.02 10.05
CA ARG A 1217 -10.22 -25.90 8.72
C ARG A 1217 -11.72 -26.19 8.70
N ILE A 1218 -12.21 -26.91 9.72
CA ILE A 1218 -13.64 -27.16 9.94
C ILE A 1218 -14.27 -25.95 10.62
N TRP A 1219 -13.66 -25.41 11.69
CA TRP A 1219 -14.14 -24.18 12.33
C TRP A 1219 -14.06 -22.96 11.41
N GLY A 1220 -13.01 -22.85 10.59
CA GLY A 1220 -12.88 -21.83 9.55
C GLY A 1220 -13.87 -21.99 8.38
N GLY A 1221 -14.65 -23.08 8.33
CA GLY A 1221 -15.77 -23.22 7.40
C GLY A 1221 -15.43 -23.74 5.99
N ILE A 1222 -14.20 -24.20 5.75
CA ILE A 1222 -13.69 -24.41 4.37
C ILE A 1222 -13.36 -25.86 4.01
N HIS A 1223 -13.34 -26.77 5.00
CA HIS A 1223 -13.21 -28.21 4.80
C HIS A 1223 -14.25 -28.98 5.66
N PRO A 1224 -14.99 -29.94 5.09
CA PRO A 1224 -15.78 -30.89 5.87
C PRO A 1224 -14.89 -32.03 6.45
N PRO A 1225 -15.39 -32.79 7.44
CA PRO A 1225 -14.71 -33.95 8.02
C PRO A 1225 -14.14 -34.97 7.02
N THR A 1226 -14.81 -35.15 5.88
CA THR A 1226 -14.36 -36.03 4.79
C THR A 1226 -12.97 -35.66 4.26
N ASP A 1227 -12.66 -34.35 4.18
CA ASP A 1227 -11.39 -33.86 3.66
C ASP A 1227 -10.26 -34.02 4.67
N ASP A 1228 -10.58 -33.91 5.95
CA ASP A 1228 -9.63 -33.89 7.06
C ASP A 1228 -8.96 -35.25 7.30
N ILE A 1229 -9.73 -36.27 7.69
CA ILE A 1229 -9.17 -37.57 8.12
C ILE A 1229 -8.38 -38.24 7.01
N SER A 1230 -8.89 -38.24 5.78
CA SER A 1230 -8.16 -38.77 4.62
C SER A 1230 -6.83 -38.04 4.43
N GLY A 1231 -6.80 -36.71 4.62
CA GLY A 1231 -5.58 -35.93 4.59
C GLY A 1231 -4.56 -36.34 5.66
N ARG A 1232 -5.00 -36.53 6.92
CA ARG A 1232 -4.14 -37.00 8.03
C ARG A 1232 -3.58 -38.40 7.74
N LEU A 1233 -4.40 -39.34 7.28
CA LEU A 1233 -3.99 -40.71 6.94
C LEU A 1233 -2.95 -40.76 5.82
N ILE A 1234 -3.00 -39.83 4.87
CA ILE A 1234 -1.97 -39.69 3.84
C ILE A 1234 -0.67 -39.15 4.45
N GLY A 1235 -0.74 -38.11 5.30
CA GLY A 1235 0.44 -37.59 5.99
C GLY A 1235 1.16 -38.63 6.88
N GLN A 1236 0.41 -39.55 7.50
CA GLN A 1236 0.96 -40.69 8.26
C GLN A 1236 1.79 -41.67 7.40
N LYS A 1237 1.61 -41.67 6.07
CA LYS A 1237 2.41 -42.46 5.14
C LYS A 1237 3.61 -41.66 4.61
N ILE A 1238 3.37 -40.39 4.26
CA ILE A 1238 4.38 -39.51 3.66
C ILE A 1238 5.52 -39.21 4.62
N GLY A 1239 5.23 -38.84 5.87
CA GLY A 1239 6.29 -38.47 6.83
C GLY A 1239 7.33 -39.58 7.05
N PRO A 1240 6.92 -40.82 7.39
CA PRO A 1240 7.84 -41.97 7.47
C PRO A 1240 8.52 -42.33 6.14
N GLY A 1241 7.83 -42.16 5.00
CA GLY A 1241 8.41 -42.37 3.67
C GLY A 1241 9.57 -41.40 3.39
N ALA A 1242 9.32 -40.11 3.58
CA ALA A 1242 10.31 -39.04 3.40
C ALA A 1242 11.49 -39.19 4.38
N PHE A 1243 11.22 -39.53 5.64
CA PHE A 1243 12.27 -39.83 6.62
C PHE A 1243 13.17 -41.00 6.18
N ALA A 1244 12.56 -42.11 5.73
CA ALA A 1244 13.31 -43.28 5.28
C ALA A 1244 14.14 -42.99 4.03
N GLU A 1245 13.60 -42.22 3.09
CA GLU A 1245 14.30 -41.78 1.88
C GLU A 1245 15.47 -40.86 2.23
N ALA A 1246 15.26 -39.82 3.05
CA ALA A 1246 16.33 -38.91 3.48
C ALA A 1246 17.46 -39.66 4.21
N ARG A 1247 17.10 -40.59 5.11
CA ARG A 1247 18.08 -41.42 5.82
C ARG A 1247 18.95 -42.26 4.87
N ALA A 1248 18.41 -42.74 3.75
CA ALA A 1248 19.19 -43.47 2.77
C ALA A 1248 20.31 -42.60 2.18
N TYR A 1249 20.03 -41.33 1.86
CA TYR A 1249 21.05 -40.37 1.41
C TYR A 1249 22.09 -40.09 2.51
N PHE A 1250 21.67 -39.95 3.76
CA PHE A 1250 22.59 -39.67 4.87
C PHE A 1250 23.59 -40.80 5.12
N ASN A 1251 23.21 -42.05 4.82
CA ASN A 1251 24.02 -43.24 5.05
C ASN A 1251 24.77 -43.74 3.79
N GLY A 1252 24.51 -43.14 2.63
CA GLY A 1252 25.04 -43.62 1.35
C GLY A 1252 24.45 -44.96 0.89
N ASP A 1253 23.20 -45.22 1.27
CA ASP A 1253 22.47 -46.47 1.01
C ASP A 1253 21.35 -46.26 -0.03
N THR A 1254 21.63 -45.52 -1.13
CA THR A 1254 20.58 -45.12 -2.11
C THR A 1254 20.40 -46.07 -3.31
N ASP A 1255 21.12 -47.20 -3.31
CA ASP A 1255 21.11 -48.24 -4.37
C ASP A 1255 19.96 -49.27 -4.25
#